data_AF-A0A0V1GY58-F1
#
_entry.id   AF-A0A0V1GY58-F1
#
_cell.length_a   1.000
_cell.length_b   1.000
_cell.length_c   1.000
_cell.angle_alpha   90.00
_cell.angle_beta   90.00
_cell.angle_gamma   90.00
#
_symmetry.space_group_name_H-M   'P 1'
#
loop_
_entity.id
_entity.type
_entity.pdbx_description
1 polymer ?
#
loop_
_entity_poly.entity_id
_entity_poly.type
_entity_poly.pdbx_seq_one_letter_code
_entity_poly.pdbx_strand_id
1 'polypeptide(L)'
;LNLYKCKIDMNTSGLVQRKTQAVQQAINANRTADAETVDAEISDSENSDKETRLTLMEEVLLLGLKDHEGYTSFWNDCLSPGLRGCILIELALRGRIQLEKKGMRRKSLALRKVQLMSDLPTGDIILDEALKHIKETDPPLTVQSWIEYLSGESWNPLKLRYQLKNVRERLAKNLVEKGVLTTEKRNFILFDMTTHPVQNSEAKQKLIKKVQEAVLSRWTNDVHRLNKRMLSLIILAHSSDVLENSFAALSDEDYEIATKRVRQLLELDFEAECARSNASEIIWACCRFSFDIRETGVFKPFYLLFTHFFTYQLDKMPTLIIDKRLEPFATGSLTRFGSDSVVQIGFLLGFESVSTTYVCYVAACPDQSQDGEHFEEMDNSLVAIFESSDERKADNASKLTTKQWIYSQARQLIRMLPGGIEIVGLYVVGSEPRVDWTESMNLSVFNKIRKLRNRHYSAGSQFTGSATQLFLINVPDGSGRSGSVRVVNFSTNPAYLMPCKFLFRNHVEWCRCSVQLFIRSDAFLPVEIETWNFFKKFLYAVRSACIEIEDSKIHFNGRSVDDDDQSVSHLMEADRGIEARIVLNESSESFETDQVEVDACCGKMSIQGLIACEAWVPASASVKELVASLKKDILRSVYVRGELHYEGLMVGELEPEPNVVHQLPRRVFTSLRPRSAISICDYLFENDPGLETVEAIKEFFMVELSLKRFNTDRESLVSTERLLSCMQEDYLQDEPVEVETSKQAEQNVNQGMPASYLILSLSICVVSVILFYIVKTVFSADALKE
;
A
#
# COMPACT_ATOMS: atom_id res chain seq x y z
N LEU A 1 5.52 -69.68 -29.53
CA LEU A 1 5.34 -68.76 -30.68
C LEU A 1 6.60 -67.91 -30.78
N ASN A 2 7.70 -68.48 -31.24
CA ASN A 2 8.15 -68.53 -32.64
C ASN A 2 8.46 -67.15 -33.25
N LEU A 3 9.76 -66.94 -33.48
CA LEU A 3 10.39 -66.32 -34.66
C LEU A 3 10.18 -64.79 -34.81
N TYR A 4 11.21 -63.95 -34.97
CA TYR A 4 12.32 -64.10 -35.90
C TYR A 4 13.64 -63.49 -35.40
N LYS A 5 14.71 -64.28 -35.52
CA LYS A 5 16.10 -63.86 -35.73
C LYS A 5 16.22 -63.21 -37.11
N CYS A 6 17.05 -62.18 -37.23
CA CYS A 6 17.95 -62.09 -38.37
C CYS A 6 19.34 -61.67 -37.89
N LYS A 7 20.33 -62.45 -38.31
CA LYS A 7 21.74 -62.43 -37.94
C LYS A 7 22.50 -61.90 -39.15
N ILE A 8 23.32 -60.88 -38.97
CA ILE A 8 24.43 -60.59 -39.90
C ILE A 8 25.67 -60.40 -39.03
N ASP A 9 26.53 -61.42 -39.03
CA ASP A 9 27.93 -61.34 -38.58
C ASP A 9 28.78 -60.90 -39.79
N MET A 10 29.66 -59.90 -39.61
CA MET A 10 31.13 -60.06 -39.70
C MET A 10 31.88 -58.75 -39.98
N ASN A 11 32.88 -58.53 -39.13
CA ASN A 11 34.20 -57.95 -39.37
C ASN A 11 34.35 -56.46 -39.72
N THR A 12 34.75 -55.68 -38.71
CA THR A 12 36.02 -54.92 -38.75
C THR A 12 36.42 -54.48 -37.33
N SER A 13 37.01 -55.43 -36.60
CA SER A 13 37.89 -55.15 -35.46
C SER A 13 39.17 -54.45 -35.98
N GLY A 14 39.48 -53.24 -35.50
CA GLY A 14 40.83 -52.70 -35.67
C GLY A 14 41.08 -51.20 -35.54
N LEU A 15 40.07 -50.33 -35.50
CA LEU A 15 40.32 -48.87 -35.68
C LEU A 15 39.73 -47.91 -34.64
N VAL A 16 39.00 -48.39 -33.62
CA VAL A 16 38.30 -47.49 -32.67
C VAL A 16 38.98 -47.39 -31.29
N GLN A 17 39.87 -48.32 -30.90
CA GLN A 17 40.46 -48.31 -29.55
C GLN A 17 41.71 -47.42 -29.37
N ARG A 18 42.40 -46.99 -30.44
CA ARG A 18 43.59 -46.11 -30.30
C ARG A 18 43.25 -44.62 -30.16
N LYS A 19 42.10 -44.16 -30.65
CA LYS A 19 41.73 -42.73 -30.53
C LYS A 19 41.23 -42.36 -29.13
N THR A 20 40.60 -43.28 -28.41
CA THR A 20 40.05 -42.99 -27.08
C THR A 20 41.14 -42.90 -26.00
N GLN A 21 42.19 -43.72 -26.07
CA GLN A 21 43.31 -43.62 -25.12
C GLN A 21 44.18 -42.39 -25.36
N ALA A 22 44.47 -42.03 -26.61
CA ALA A 22 45.24 -40.82 -26.92
C ALA A 22 44.47 -39.55 -26.52
N VAL A 23 43.15 -39.52 -26.69
CA VAL A 23 42.30 -38.41 -26.22
C VAL A 23 42.21 -38.39 -24.70
N GLN A 24 42.10 -39.54 -24.03
CA GLN A 24 42.07 -39.59 -22.57
C GLN A 24 43.42 -39.21 -21.94
N GLN A 25 44.54 -39.60 -22.57
CA GLN A 25 45.89 -39.19 -22.16
C GLN A 25 46.14 -37.71 -22.43
N ALA A 26 45.65 -37.16 -23.54
CA ALA A 26 45.71 -35.72 -23.80
C ALA A 26 44.83 -34.90 -22.82
N ILE A 27 43.66 -35.43 -22.43
CA ILE A 27 42.79 -34.81 -21.41
C ILE A 27 43.44 -34.84 -20.03
N ASN A 28 44.11 -35.94 -19.67
CA ASN A 28 44.83 -36.05 -18.40
C ASN A 28 46.10 -35.19 -18.40
N ALA A 29 46.84 -35.12 -19.51
CA ALA A 29 48.01 -34.28 -19.67
C ALA A 29 47.67 -32.78 -19.65
N ASN A 30 46.55 -32.36 -20.25
CA ASN A 30 46.06 -30.98 -20.12
C ASN A 30 45.55 -30.69 -18.70
N ARG A 31 44.93 -31.65 -18.00
CA ARG A 31 44.51 -31.47 -16.61
C ARG A 31 45.70 -31.32 -15.66
N THR A 32 46.79 -32.05 -15.88
CA THR A 32 48.02 -31.89 -15.11
C THR A 32 48.74 -30.59 -15.47
N ALA A 33 48.77 -30.17 -16.73
CA ALA A 33 49.37 -28.90 -17.14
C ALA A 33 48.56 -27.67 -16.65
N ASP A 34 47.23 -27.74 -16.68
CA ASP A 34 46.35 -26.69 -16.13
C ASP A 34 46.41 -26.65 -14.58
N ALA A 35 46.60 -27.80 -13.92
CA ALA A 35 46.81 -27.86 -12.47
C ALA A 35 48.20 -27.35 -12.05
N GLU A 36 49.26 -27.72 -12.78
CA GLU A 36 50.63 -27.26 -12.54
C GLU A 36 50.80 -25.75 -12.84
N THR A 37 50.07 -25.20 -13.81
CA THR A 37 50.08 -23.75 -14.09
C THR A 37 49.24 -22.95 -13.09
N VAL A 38 48.15 -23.52 -12.55
CA VAL A 38 47.38 -22.90 -11.46
C VAL A 38 48.16 -22.96 -10.14
N ASP A 39 48.86 -24.07 -9.85
CA ASP A 39 49.77 -24.16 -8.70
C ASP A 39 50.98 -23.23 -8.85
N ALA A 40 51.48 -23.02 -10.08
CA ALA A 40 52.54 -22.03 -10.35
C ALA A 40 52.06 -20.56 -10.20
N GLU A 41 50.84 -20.22 -10.64
CA GLU A 41 50.24 -18.88 -10.41
C GLU A 41 49.89 -18.64 -8.92
N ILE A 42 49.70 -19.70 -8.13
CA ILE A 42 49.59 -19.63 -6.67
C ILE A 42 50.98 -19.49 -6.01
N SER A 43 52.03 -20.12 -6.55
CA SER A 43 53.39 -20.06 -5.99
C SER A 43 54.06 -18.69 -6.08
N ASP A 44 53.70 -17.83 -7.03
CA ASP A 44 54.21 -16.44 -7.07
C ASP A 44 53.66 -15.57 -5.92
N SER A 45 52.70 -16.08 -5.13
CA SER A 45 52.21 -15.48 -3.90
C SER A 45 52.90 -15.97 -2.62
N GLU A 46 53.81 -16.96 -2.71
CA GLU A 46 54.55 -17.49 -1.55
C GLU A 46 55.68 -16.55 -1.06
N ASN A 47 55.84 -15.36 -1.65
CA ASN A 47 56.86 -14.38 -1.25
C ASN A 47 56.32 -13.19 -0.43
N SER A 48 55.07 -13.24 0.08
CA SER A 48 54.54 -12.22 1.02
C SER A 48 53.95 -12.83 2.30
N ASP A 49 54.77 -13.58 3.04
CA ASP A 49 54.47 -14.23 4.34
C ASP A 49 54.02 -13.30 5.50
N LYS A 50 53.65 -12.04 5.21
CA LYS A 50 53.15 -11.07 6.20
C LYS A 50 51.84 -10.38 5.82
N GLU A 51 51.24 -10.64 4.64
CA GLU A 51 49.96 -10.01 4.26
C GLU A 51 48.76 -10.87 4.66
N THR A 52 47.76 -10.24 5.29
CA THR A 52 46.48 -10.90 5.62
C THR A 52 45.71 -11.23 4.34
N ARG A 53 45.54 -12.53 4.06
CA ARG A 53 44.88 -13.00 2.83
C ARG A 53 43.35 -12.87 2.94
N LEU A 54 42.78 -11.96 2.15
CA LEU A 54 41.33 -11.76 2.05
C LEU A 54 40.73 -12.56 0.90
N THR A 55 39.47 -12.99 1.04
CA THR A 55 38.68 -13.58 -0.05
C THR A 55 38.06 -12.49 -0.92
N LEU A 56 37.62 -12.81 -2.14
CA LEU A 56 36.97 -11.80 -3.00
C LEU A 56 35.71 -11.21 -2.33
N MET A 57 34.96 -12.04 -1.61
CA MET A 57 33.79 -11.60 -0.84
C MET A 57 34.16 -10.56 0.22
N GLU A 58 35.26 -10.78 0.92
CA GLU A 58 35.78 -9.89 1.96
C GLU A 58 36.32 -8.58 1.37
N GLU A 59 37.02 -8.62 0.24
CA GLU A 59 37.53 -7.43 -0.44
C GLU A 59 36.39 -6.55 -0.96
N VAL A 60 35.37 -7.14 -1.61
CA VAL A 60 34.18 -6.41 -2.09
C VAL A 60 33.39 -5.82 -0.91
N LEU A 61 33.22 -6.58 0.18
CA LEU A 61 32.57 -6.07 1.38
C LEU A 61 33.35 -4.89 1.98
N LEU A 62 34.68 -4.98 2.07
CA LEU A 62 35.54 -3.95 2.65
C LEU A 62 35.54 -2.65 1.84
N LEU A 63 35.43 -2.72 0.50
CA LEU A 63 35.22 -1.54 -0.36
C LEU A 63 33.87 -0.86 -0.13
N GLY A 64 32.85 -1.62 0.28
CA GLY A 64 31.51 -1.12 0.59
C GLY A 64 31.34 -0.57 2.01
N LEU A 65 32.21 -0.94 2.95
CA LEU A 65 32.11 -0.55 4.37
C LEU A 65 32.52 0.90 4.58
N LYS A 66 31.82 1.62 5.46
CA LYS A 66 32.28 2.91 5.99
C LYS A 66 33.19 2.71 7.20
N ASP A 67 34.24 3.50 7.31
CA ASP A 67 35.33 3.29 8.27
C ASP A 67 34.86 3.32 9.74
N HIS A 68 34.14 4.37 10.13
CA HIS A 68 33.69 4.55 11.52
C HIS A 68 32.36 3.87 11.85
N GLU A 69 31.49 3.67 10.87
CA GLU A 69 30.13 3.15 11.11
C GLU A 69 30.11 1.61 11.15
N GLY A 70 31.07 0.94 10.49
CA GLY A 70 31.16 -0.52 10.48
C GLY A 70 30.02 -1.22 9.72
N TYR A 71 29.27 -0.46 8.92
CA TYR A 71 28.21 -0.94 8.06
C TYR A 71 28.43 -0.43 6.63
N THR A 72 27.91 -1.16 5.65
CA THR A 72 27.90 -0.71 4.26
C THR A 72 26.88 0.41 4.12
N SER A 73 27.18 1.44 3.31
CA SER A 73 26.29 2.60 3.12
C SER A 73 24.86 2.18 2.79
N PHE A 74 24.71 1.11 1.98
CA PHE A 74 23.48 0.35 1.80
C PHE A 74 23.84 -1.12 1.51
N TRP A 75 23.18 -2.09 2.12
CA TRP A 75 23.18 -3.47 1.61
C TRP A 75 22.14 -3.52 0.49
N ASN A 76 22.55 -3.16 -0.72
CA ASN A 76 21.67 -3.05 -1.88
C ASN A 76 21.41 -4.44 -2.53
N ASP A 77 20.43 -4.51 -3.44
CA ASP A 77 20.11 -5.74 -4.19
C ASP A 77 21.21 -6.13 -5.20
N CYS A 78 22.25 -5.33 -5.37
CA CYS A 78 23.38 -5.60 -6.25
C CYS A 78 24.54 -6.30 -5.50
N LEU A 79 24.79 -5.93 -4.25
CA LEU A 79 25.89 -6.41 -3.42
C LEU A 79 25.71 -7.90 -3.08
N SER A 80 24.48 -8.31 -2.77
CA SER A 80 24.21 -9.69 -2.42
C SER A 80 24.48 -10.69 -3.56
N PRO A 81 23.92 -10.54 -4.77
CA PRO A 81 24.26 -11.41 -5.91
C PRO A 81 25.73 -11.23 -6.33
N GLY A 82 26.30 -10.02 -6.22
CA GLY A 82 27.73 -9.78 -6.44
C GLY A 82 28.64 -10.61 -5.52
N LEU A 83 28.30 -10.73 -4.24
CA LEU A 83 29.00 -11.60 -3.29
C LEU A 83 28.85 -13.09 -3.63
N ARG A 84 27.71 -13.52 -4.21
CA ARG A 84 27.54 -14.92 -4.68
C ARG A 84 28.35 -15.18 -5.95
N GLY A 85 28.47 -14.18 -6.83
CA GLY A 85 29.43 -14.19 -7.94
C GLY A 85 30.87 -14.35 -7.43
N CYS A 86 31.24 -13.63 -6.36
CA CYS A 86 32.54 -13.77 -5.70
C CYS A 86 32.78 -15.19 -5.19
N ILE A 87 31.78 -15.83 -4.57
CA ILE A 87 31.87 -17.22 -4.09
C ILE A 87 32.19 -18.19 -5.24
N LEU A 88 31.47 -18.09 -6.36
CA LEU A 88 31.69 -18.96 -7.52
C LEU A 88 33.07 -18.73 -8.16
N ILE A 89 33.49 -17.47 -8.30
CA ILE A 89 34.81 -17.14 -8.84
C ILE A 89 35.92 -17.61 -7.89
N GLU A 90 35.79 -17.42 -6.59
CA GLU A 90 36.76 -17.86 -5.59
C GLU A 90 36.91 -19.39 -5.58
N LEU A 91 35.80 -20.14 -5.71
CA LEU A 91 35.83 -21.59 -5.88
C LEU A 91 36.52 -22.01 -7.20
N ALA A 92 36.30 -21.27 -8.28
CA ALA A 92 36.94 -21.54 -9.57
C ALA A 92 38.46 -21.25 -9.54
N LEU A 93 38.87 -20.14 -8.93
CA LEU A 93 40.29 -19.79 -8.74
C LEU A 93 41.03 -20.80 -7.85
N ARG A 94 40.31 -21.45 -6.91
CA ARG A 94 40.83 -22.56 -6.09
C ARG A 94 40.71 -23.93 -6.77
N GLY A 95 40.36 -23.99 -8.05
CA GLY A 95 40.25 -25.24 -8.82
C GLY A 95 39.16 -26.20 -8.34
N ARG A 96 38.14 -25.72 -7.59
CA ARG A 96 37.06 -26.56 -7.05
C ARG A 96 35.96 -26.81 -8.07
N ILE A 97 35.68 -25.82 -8.92
CA ILE A 97 34.62 -25.88 -9.94
C ILE A 97 35.13 -25.44 -11.31
N GLN A 98 34.52 -25.99 -12.37
CA GLN A 98 34.79 -25.61 -13.76
C GLN A 98 33.48 -25.60 -14.57
N LEU A 99 33.42 -24.84 -15.65
CA LEU A 99 32.26 -24.81 -16.54
C LEU A 99 32.29 -26.02 -17.50
N GLU A 100 31.12 -26.63 -17.78
CA GLU A 100 30.96 -27.77 -18.70
C GLU A 100 31.66 -27.49 -20.04
N LYS A 101 32.67 -28.29 -20.44
CA LYS A 101 33.45 -28.06 -21.67
C LYS A 101 32.54 -27.90 -22.91
N LYS A 102 32.96 -27.07 -23.88
CA LYS A 102 32.22 -26.85 -25.13
C LYS A 102 31.98 -28.18 -25.87
N GLY A 103 30.73 -28.65 -25.87
CA GLY A 103 30.30 -29.80 -26.67
C GLY A 103 30.09 -29.44 -28.15
N MET A 104 29.74 -30.43 -28.98
CA MET A 104 29.53 -30.28 -30.44
C MET A 104 28.53 -29.18 -30.84
N ARG A 105 27.61 -28.81 -29.93
CA ARG A 105 26.55 -27.80 -30.17
C ARG A 105 26.90 -26.35 -29.78
N ARG A 106 28.15 -26.05 -29.38
CA ARG A 106 28.62 -24.68 -29.00
C ARG A 106 27.61 -23.88 -28.16
N LYS A 107 27.30 -24.35 -26.94
CA LYS A 107 26.45 -23.61 -25.98
C LYS A 107 27.14 -22.30 -25.55
N SER A 108 26.37 -21.23 -25.36
CA SER A 108 26.81 -19.98 -24.74
C SER A 108 27.21 -20.19 -23.28
N LEU A 109 28.04 -19.29 -22.73
CA LEU A 109 28.49 -19.30 -21.33
C LEU A 109 27.32 -19.41 -20.34
N ALA A 110 26.22 -18.70 -20.60
CA ALA A 110 25.04 -18.69 -19.74
C ALA A 110 24.32 -20.06 -19.65
N LEU A 111 24.39 -20.86 -20.72
CA LEU A 111 23.70 -22.16 -20.80
C LEU A 111 24.58 -23.33 -20.36
N ARG A 112 25.86 -23.10 -20.09
CA ARG A 112 26.79 -24.14 -19.64
C ARG A 112 26.66 -24.35 -18.14
N LYS A 113 26.76 -25.61 -17.73
CA LYS A 113 26.56 -26.02 -16.34
C LYS A 113 27.86 -26.00 -15.56
N VAL A 114 27.78 -25.68 -14.28
CA VAL A 114 28.91 -25.74 -13.34
C VAL A 114 29.16 -27.20 -12.97
N GLN A 115 30.41 -27.66 -13.11
CA GLN A 115 30.88 -28.99 -12.79
C GLN A 115 31.82 -28.95 -11.59
N LEU A 116 31.65 -29.90 -10.68
CA LEU A 116 32.54 -30.11 -9.55
C LEU A 116 33.84 -30.77 -10.02
N MET A 117 34.99 -30.18 -9.69
CA MET A 117 36.32 -30.69 -9.99
C MET A 117 36.97 -31.34 -8.77
N SER A 118 36.86 -30.68 -7.61
CA SER A 118 37.42 -31.14 -6.34
C SER A 118 36.48 -30.77 -5.20
N ASP A 119 36.28 -31.71 -4.27
CA ASP A 119 35.43 -31.55 -3.09
C ASP A 119 36.23 -31.31 -1.80
N LEU A 120 37.53 -31.04 -1.92
CA LEU A 120 38.38 -30.72 -0.79
C LEU A 120 37.92 -29.41 -0.13
N PRO A 121 37.82 -29.36 1.22
CA PRO A 121 37.46 -28.13 1.92
C PRO A 121 38.46 -27.02 1.62
N THR A 122 37.98 -25.79 1.62
CA THR A 122 38.71 -24.57 1.30
C THR A 122 39.15 -23.82 2.55
N GLY A 123 38.62 -24.19 3.72
CA GLY A 123 38.91 -23.54 5.00
C GLY A 123 38.07 -22.28 5.25
N ASP A 124 37.20 -21.90 4.32
CA ASP A 124 36.20 -20.84 4.49
C ASP A 124 34.81 -21.46 4.57
N ILE A 125 34.10 -21.17 5.67
CA ILE A 125 32.80 -21.77 5.99
C ILE A 125 31.77 -21.50 4.87
N ILE A 126 31.81 -20.31 4.25
CA ILE A 126 30.85 -19.91 3.21
C ILE A 126 31.14 -20.64 1.91
N LEU A 127 32.42 -20.73 1.53
CA LEU A 127 32.84 -21.46 0.32
C LEU A 127 32.56 -22.97 0.45
N ASP A 128 32.79 -23.54 1.63
CA ASP A 128 32.59 -24.97 1.89
C ASP A 128 31.11 -25.37 1.89
N GLU A 129 30.22 -24.49 2.38
CA GLU A 129 28.77 -24.68 2.31
C GLU A 129 28.26 -24.61 0.86
N ALA A 130 28.72 -23.63 0.08
CA ALA A 130 28.41 -23.54 -1.34
C ALA A 130 28.92 -24.76 -2.11
N LEU A 131 30.14 -25.22 -1.82
CA LEU A 131 30.73 -26.41 -2.43
C LEU A 131 29.94 -27.68 -2.11
N LYS A 132 29.45 -27.81 -0.86
CA LYS A 132 28.56 -28.90 -0.45
C LYS A 132 27.26 -28.90 -1.24
N HIS A 133 26.63 -27.74 -1.41
CA HIS A 133 25.41 -27.61 -2.22
C HIS A 133 25.64 -28.00 -3.69
N ILE A 134 26.76 -27.59 -4.28
CA ILE A 134 27.16 -27.95 -5.65
C ILE A 134 27.34 -29.47 -5.77
N LYS A 135 27.98 -30.10 -4.79
CA LYS A 135 28.20 -31.55 -4.75
C LYS A 135 26.91 -32.36 -4.67
N GLU A 136 25.94 -31.90 -3.88
CA GLU A 136 24.66 -32.61 -3.64
C GLU A 136 23.64 -32.43 -4.77
N THR A 137 23.91 -31.57 -5.76
CA THR A 137 22.93 -31.19 -6.78
C THR A 137 23.10 -31.96 -8.08
N ASP A 138 22.07 -32.74 -8.43
CA ASP A 138 21.95 -33.46 -9.69
C ASP A 138 20.54 -33.20 -10.30
N PRO A 139 20.41 -32.78 -11.57
CA PRO A 139 21.46 -32.48 -12.55
C PRO A 139 22.22 -31.17 -12.25
N PRO A 140 23.45 -31.02 -12.77
CA PRO A 140 24.22 -29.78 -12.64
C PRO A 140 23.47 -28.56 -13.17
N LEU A 141 23.66 -27.42 -12.50
CA LEU A 141 22.99 -26.14 -12.76
C LEU A 141 23.91 -25.13 -13.45
N THR A 142 23.35 -24.08 -14.05
CA THR A 142 24.10 -22.97 -14.66
C THR A 142 24.61 -22.00 -13.61
N VAL A 143 25.54 -21.10 -13.99
CA VAL A 143 26.07 -20.05 -13.11
C VAL A 143 24.96 -19.14 -12.58
N GLN A 144 24.04 -18.72 -13.46
CA GLN A 144 22.87 -17.92 -13.08
C GLN A 144 22.04 -18.60 -12.00
N SER A 145 21.65 -19.87 -12.20
CA SER A 145 20.84 -20.58 -11.21
C SER A 145 21.56 -20.75 -9.87
N TRP A 146 22.89 -20.93 -9.88
CA TRP A 146 23.66 -20.98 -8.63
C TRP A 146 23.64 -19.64 -7.89
N ILE A 147 23.81 -18.51 -8.59
CA ILE A 147 23.74 -17.19 -7.95
C ILE A 147 22.34 -16.96 -7.37
N GLU A 148 21.28 -17.20 -8.14
CA GLU A 148 19.89 -17.07 -7.67
C GLU A 148 19.60 -17.94 -6.44
N TYR A 149 20.06 -19.20 -6.44
CA TYR A 149 19.77 -20.16 -5.37
C TYR A 149 20.57 -19.86 -4.10
N LEU A 150 21.85 -19.49 -4.22
CA LEU A 150 22.69 -19.11 -3.08
C LEU A 150 22.29 -17.75 -2.50
N SER A 151 21.69 -16.87 -3.31
CA SER A 151 21.10 -15.60 -2.85
C SER A 151 19.72 -15.77 -2.22
N GLY A 152 18.98 -16.81 -2.60
CA GLY A 152 17.60 -17.06 -2.15
C GLY A 152 16.54 -16.32 -2.97
N GLU A 153 16.86 -16.00 -4.23
CA GLU A 153 15.96 -15.30 -5.17
C GLU A 153 15.00 -16.26 -5.91
N SER A 154 15.14 -17.57 -5.69
CA SER A 154 14.26 -18.56 -6.30
C SER A 154 13.00 -18.84 -5.48
N TRP A 155 11.85 -18.85 -6.17
CA TRP A 155 10.55 -19.20 -5.60
C TRP A 155 10.28 -20.72 -5.49
N ASN A 156 11.21 -21.58 -5.92
CA ASN A 156 10.99 -23.02 -5.85
C ASN A 156 11.21 -23.51 -4.40
N PRO A 157 10.16 -24.01 -3.69
CA PRO A 157 10.28 -24.38 -2.28
C PRO A 157 11.32 -25.47 -2.03
N LEU A 158 11.52 -26.37 -3.00
CA LEU A 158 12.55 -27.43 -2.92
C LEU A 158 13.97 -26.86 -3.02
N LYS A 159 14.14 -25.67 -3.58
CA LYS A 159 15.45 -25.03 -3.80
C LYS A 159 15.78 -23.94 -2.76
N LEU A 160 14.83 -23.57 -1.89
CA LEU A 160 15.08 -22.61 -0.80
C LEU A 160 16.19 -23.04 0.17
N ARG A 161 16.41 -24.36 0.30
CA ARG A 161 17.47 -24.93 1.17
C ARG A 161 18.90 -24.57 0.73
N TYR A 162 19.09 -24.09 -0.50
CA TYR A 162 20.40 -23.73 -1.04
C TYR A 162 20.84 -22.31 -0.64
N GLN A 163 19.96 -21.51 -0.05
CA GLN A 163 20.25 -20.14 0.32
C GLN A 163 21.31 -20.08 1.42
N LEU A 164 22.38 -19.34 1.16
CA LEU A 164 23.38 -19.03 2.18
C LEU A 164 22.86 -17.93 3.11
N LYS A 165 22.62 -18.30 4.37
CA LYS A 165 22.09 -17.40 5.40
C LYS A 165 23.22 -16.67 6.13
N ASN A 166 22.89 -15.45 6.61
CA ASN A 166 23.75 -14.62 7.46
C ASN A 166 25.15 -14.37 6.86
N VAL A 167 25.23 -14.21 5.53
CA VAL A 167 26.50 -14.04 4.82
C VAL A 167 27.23 -12.78 5.31
N ARG A 168 26.51 -11.69 5.60
CA ARG A 168 27.09 -10.45 6.10
C ARG A 168 27.77 -10.65 7.46
N GLU A 169 27.06 -11.26 8.40
CA GLU A 169 27.56 -11.50 9.76
C GLU A 169 28.75 -12.46 9.74
N ARG A 170 28.71 -13.49 8.88
CA ARG A 170 29.80 -14.45 8.71
C ARG A 170 31.04 -13.81 8.10
N LEU A 171 30.88 -12.97 7.07
CA LEU A 171 32.01 -12.22 6.48
C LEU A 171 32.59 -11.20 7.47
N ALA A 172 31.74 -10.50 8.24
CA ALA A 172 32.19 -9.60 9.28
C ALA A 172 32.99 -10.35 10.35
N LYS A 173 32.51 -11.53 10.79
CA LYS A 173 33.23 -12.39 11.73
C LYS A 173 34.58 -12.84 11.18
N ASN A 174 34.66 -13.28 9.92
CA ASN A 174 35.93 -13.64 9.27
C ASN A 174 36.90 -12.45 9.25
N LEU A 175 36.41 -11.24 8.94
CA LEU A 175 37.23 -10.02 8.94
C LEU A 175 37.68 -9.60 10.36
N VAL A 176 36.88 -9.88 11.39
CA VAL A 176 37.27 -9.71 12.80
C VAL A 176 38.35 -10.72 13.19
N GLU A 177 38.18 -12.00 12.82
CA GLU A 177 39.19 -13.06 13.07
C GLU A 177 40.52 -12.77 12.35
N LYS A 178 40.48 -12.08 11.20
CA LYS A 178 41.66 -11.61 10.45
C LYS A 178 42.23 -10.27 10.94
N GLY A 179 41.65 -9.66 11.97
CA GLY A 179 42.12 -8.40 12.57
C GLY A 179 41.92 -7.17 11.67
N VAL A 180 40.98 -7.20 10.73
CA VAL A 180 40.64 -6.06 9.86
C VAL A 180 39.54 -5.22 10.49
N LEU A 181 38.53 -5.87 11.08
CA LEU A 181 37.42 -5.23 11.79
C LEU A 181 37.51 -5.50 13.30
N THR A 182 36.93 -4.64 14.11
CA THR A 182 36.66 -4.90 15.54
C THR A 182 35.19 -5.22 15.76
N THR A 183 34.86 -5.63 16.98
CA THR A 183 33.46 -5.75 17.41
C THR A 183 33.23 -4.74 18.53
N GLU A 184 32.33 -3.79 18.30
CA GLU A 184 31.94 -2.77 19.27
C GLU A 184 30.45 -2.86 19.53
N LYS A 185 30.05 -2.82 20.81
CA LYS A 185 28.65 -2.73 21.19
C LYS A 185 28.28 -1.25 21.30
N ARG A 186 27.41 -0.75 20.42
CA ARG A 186 26.87 0.61 20.47
C ARG A 186 25.49 0.59 21.10
N ASN A 187 25.30 1.43 22.12
CA ASN A 187 24.03 1.58 22.79
C ASN A 187 23.28 2.75 22.14
N PHE A 188 22.18 2.46 21.45
CA PHE A 188 21.25 3.46 20.97
C PHE A 188 20.18 3.69 22.04
N ILE A 189 19.51 4.85 22.00
CA ILE A 189 18.51 5.26 23.00
C ILE A 189 17.41 4.20 23.23
N LEU A 190 17.10 3.39 22.20
CA LEU A 190 16.02 2.40 22.24
C LEU A 190 16.49 0.94 22.15
N PHE A 191 17.77 0.67 21.88
CA PHE A 191 18.31 -0.70 21.75
C PHE A 191 19.83 -0.70 21.68
N ASP A 192 20.44 -1.84 22.00
CA ASP A 192 21.87 -2.05 21.76
C ASP A 192 22.09 -2.75 20.40
N MET A 193 23.10 -2.33 19.66
CA MET A 193 23.48 -2.95 18.39
C MET A 193 24.98 -3.20 18.34
N THR A 194 25.36 -4.38 17.85
CA THR A 194 26.77 -4.73 17.64
C THR A 194 27.21 -4.24 16.27
N THR A 195 28.23 -3.38 16.25
CA THR A 195 28.83 -2.79 15.05
C THR A 195 30.22 -3.39 14.80
N HIS A 196 30.64 -3.43 13.53
CA HIS A 196 31.96 -3.93 13.14
C HIS A 196 32.82 -2.86 12.43
N PRO A 197 33.30 -1.82 13.14
CA PRO A 197 34.09 -0.76 12.52
C PRO A 197 35.46 -1.26 12.04
N VAL A 198 36.06 -0.51 11.12
CA VAL A 198 37.37 -0.84 10.55
C VAL A 198 38.46 -0.52 11.57
N GLN A 199 39.17 -1.55 12.05
CA GLN A 199 40.31 -1.39 12.96
C GLN A 199 41.60 -1.14 12.18
N ASN A 200 41.81 -1.89 11.09
CA ASN A 200 42.99 -1.79 10.25
C ASN A 200 42.69 -0.96 9.00
N SER A 201 42.72 0.36 9.15
CA SER A 201 42.53 1.29 8.03
C SER A 201 43.61 1.15 6.95
N GLU A 202 44.82 0.72 7.31
CA GLU A 202 45.91 0.50 6.35
C GLU A 202 45.57 -0.62 5.36
N ALA A 203 44.96 -1.72 5.82
CA ALA A 203 44.52 -2.82 4.96
C ALA A 203 43.49 -2.36 3.92
N LYS A 204 42.51 -1.55 4.34
CA LYS A 204 41.50 -0.99 3.43
C LYS A 204 42.11 0.00 2.43
N GLN A 205 42.99 0.90 2.88
CA GLN A 205 43.66 1.86 1.99
C GLN A 205 44.58 1.16 0.97
N LYS A 206 45.27 0.09 1.37
CA LYS A 206 46.05 -0.75 0.44
C LYS A 206 45.15 -1.40 -0.62
N LEU A 207 43.97 -1.89 -0.24
CA LEU A 207 43.00 -2.46 -1.18
C LEU A 207 42.51 -1.41 -2.19
N ILE A 208 42.10 -0.23 -1.70
CA ILE A 208 41.67 0.89 -2.57
C ILE A 208 42.79 1.26 -3.54
N LYS A 209 44.02 1.40 -3.06
CA LYS A 209 45.19 1.71 -3.90
C LYS A 209 45.47 0.62 -4.94
N LYS A 210 45.35 -0.67 -4.58
CA LYS A 210 45.50 -1.80 -5.53
C LYS A 210 44.47 -1.71 -6.66
N VAL A 211 43.21 -1.35 -6.35
CA VAL A 211 42.14 -1.17 -7.35
C VAL A 211 42.40 0.05 -8.23
N GLN A 212 42.75 1.19 -7.65
CA GLN A 212 43.09 2.43 -8.38
C GLN A 212 44.28 2.22 -9.31
N GLU A 213 45.39 1.62 -8.83
CA GLU A 213 46.57 1.34 -9.65
C GLU A 213 46.24 0.41 -10.84
N ALA A 214 45.36 -0.57 -10.65
CA ALA A 214 44.97 -1.50 -11.71
C ALA A 214 44.23 -0.82 -12.87
N VAL A 215 43.41 0.20 -12.59
CA VAL A 215 42.69 0.98 -13.61
C VAL A 215 43.41 2.26 -14.05
N LEU A 216 44.50 2.64 -13.38
CA LEU A 216 45.31 3.83 -13.69
C LEU A 216 46.72 3.45 -14.17
N SER A 217 47.70 3.40 -13.26
CA SER A 217 49.12 3.31 -13.58
C SER A 217 49.56 1.94 -14.13
N ARG A 218 48.88 0.86 -13.74
CA ARG A 218 49.15 -0.52 -14.17
C ARG A 218 48.14 -1.03 -15.20
N TRP A 219 47.34 -0.14 -15.77
CA TRP A 219 46.37 -0.49 -16.80
C TRP A 219 47.05 -1.09 -18.03
N THR A 220 46.48 -2.17 -18.55
CA THR A 220 46.91 -2.78 -19.82
C THR A 220 45.70 -2.92 -20.73
N ASN A 221 45.88 -2.65 -22.02
CA ASN A 221 44.79 -2.78 -23.00
C ASN A 221 44.41 -4.25 -23.29
N ASP A 222 45.26 -5.20 -22.89
CA ASP A 222 45.03 -6.63 -23.03
C ASP A 222 44.57 -7.21 -21.70
N VAL A 223 43.29 -7.56 -21.63
CA VAL A 223 42.62 -7.97 -20.39
C VAL A 223 43.16 -9.27 -19.82
N HIS A 224 43.73 -10.14 -20.68
CA HIS A 224 44.34 -11.39 -20.23
C HIS A 224 45.68 -11.19 -19.52
N ARG A 225 46.30 -10.01 -19.62
CA ARG A 225 47.50 -9.64 -18.87
C ARG A 225 47.19 -9.11 -17.48
N LEU A 226 45.94 -8.71 -17.23
CA LEU A 226 45.48 -8.35 -15.90
C LEU A 226 45.38 -9.62 -15.05
N ASN A 227 45.79 -9.52 -13.78
CA ASN A 227 45.64 -10.62 -12.84
C ASN A 227 44.15 -11.03 -12.75
N LYS A 228 43.86 -12.32 -12.97
CA LYS A 228 42.50 -12.89 -13.00
C LYS A 228 41.68 -12.51 -11.74
N ARG A 229 42.32 -12.48 -10.57
CA ARG A 229 41.70 -12.08 -9.30
C ARG A 229 41.36 -10.60 -9.27
N MET A 230 42.30 -9.74 -9.72
CA MET A 230 42.08 -8.29 -9.77
C MET A 230 41.00 -7.90 -10.79
N LEU A 231 41.00 -8.53 -11.97
CA LEU A 231 39.95 -8.35 -12.97
C LEU A 231 38.57 -8.71 -12.40
N SER A 232 38.48 -9.85 -11.71
CA SER A 232 37.26 -10.30 -11.04
C SER A 232 36.81 -9.31 -9.97
N LEU A 233 37.75 -8.80 -9.16
CA LEU A 233 37.46 -7.81 -8.12
C LEU A 233 36.88 -6.52 -8.72
N ILE A 234 37.47 -5.97 -9.78
CA ILE A 234 36.97 -4.74 -10.43
C ILE A 234 35.55 -4.93 -10.96
N ILE A 235 35.30 -6.03 -11.70
CA ILE A 235 33.99 -6.27 -12.30
C ILE A 235 32.93 -6.56 -11.23
N LEU A 236 33.26 -7.36 -10.21
CA LEU A 236 32.31 -7.68 -9.14
C LEU A 236 32.03 -6.49 -8.24
N ALA A 237 33.06 -5.70 -7.88
CA ALA A 237 32.89 -4.47 -7.12
C ALA A 237 32.04 -3.45 -7.89
N HIS A 238 32.19 -3.38 -9.22
CA HIS A 238 31.34 -2.57 -10.07
C HIS A 238 29.89 -3.06 -10.09
N SER A 239 29.68 -4.37 -10.30
CA SER A 239 28.34 -4.97 -10.28
C SER A 239 27.65 -4.88 -8.91
N SER A 240 28.43 -4.79 -7.84
CA SER A 240 27.96 -4.65 -6.47
C SER A 240 27.71 -3.19 -6.06
N ASP A 241 27.99 -2.24 -6.95
CA ASP A 241 27.85 -0.80 -6.71
C ASP A 241 28.70 -0.28 -5.53
N VAL A 242 29.91 -0.83 -5.38
CA VAL A 242 30.88 -0.42 -4.34
C VAL A 242 32.19 0.09 -4.92
N LEU A 243 32.40 -0.04 -6.23
CA LEU A 243 33.63 0.39 -6.89
C LEU A 243 33.82 1.92 -6.82
N GLU A 244 32.75 2.70 -6.92
CA GLU A 244 32.80 4.18 -6.86
C GLU A 244 33.41 4.69 -5.55
N ASN A 245 33.22 3.96 -4.44
CA ASN A 245 33.84 4.31 -3.16
C ASN A 245 35.37 4.32 -3.23
N SER A 246 35.96 3.51 -4.12
CA SER A 246 37.41 3.48 -4.34
C SER A 246 37.90 4.65 -5.22
N PHE A 247 37.00 5.28 -5.97
CA PHE A 247 37.33 6.41 -6.85
C PHE A 247 37.04 7.77 -6.21
N ALA A 248 36.33 7.81 -5.09
CA ALA A 248 35.97 9.04 -4.38
C ALA A 248 37.17 9.93 -3.97
N ALA A 249 38.38 9.36 -3.84
CA ALA A 249 39.60 10.07 -3.48
C ALA A 249 40.50 10.43 -4.68
N LEU A 250 40.09 10.13 -5.92
CA LEU A 250 40.85 10.43 -7.13
C LEU A 250 40.66 11.90 -7.56
N SER A 251 41.59 12.40 -8.39
CA SER A 251 41.41 13.67 -9.10
C SER A 251 40.34 13.52 -10.19
N ASP A 252 39.70 14.63 -10.61
CA ASP A 252 38.66 14.58 -11.66
C ASP A 252 39.18 13.94 -12.96
N GLU A 253 40.43 14.21 -13.34
CA GLU A 253 41.08 13.63 -14.53
C GLU A 253 41.28 12.11 -14.38
N ASP A 254 41.82 11.66 -13.24
CA ASP A 254 42.00 10.23 -12.96
C ASP A 254 40.67 9.49 -12.85
N TYR A 255 39.65 10.13 -12.28
CA TYR A 255 38.30 9.59 -12.15
C TYR A 255 37.67 9.32 -13.52
N GLU A 256 37.77 10.28 -14.45
CA GLU A 256 37.28 10.10 -15.82
C GLU A 256 38.01 8.96 -16.55
N ILE A 257 39.34 8.89 -16.41
CA ILE A 257 40.16 7.83 -17.01
C ILE A 257 39.80 6.46 -16.43
N ALA A 258 39.69 6.34 -15.11
CA ALA A 258 39.32 5.11 -14.41
C ALA A 258 37.92 4.64 -14.86
N THR A 259 36.93 5.54 -14.85
CA THR A 259 35.55 5.24 -15.24
C THR A 259 35.47 4.80 -16.71
N LYS A 260 36.22 5.47 -17.60
CA LYS A 260 36.30 5.09 -19.02
C LYS A 260 36.87 3.69 -19.21
N ARG A 261 37.93 3.34 -18.49
CA ARG A 261 38.57 2.01 -18.56
C ARG A 261 37.70 0.91 -17.98
N VAL A 262 37.00 1.17 -16.87
CA VAL A 262 36.00 0.26 -16.32
C VAL A 262 34.88 0.03 -17.34
N ARG A 263 34.37 1.08 -17.99
CA ARG A 263 33.38 0.94 -19.07
C ARG A 263 33.90 0.09 -20.23
N GLN A 264 35.14 0.29 -20.65
CA GLN A 264 35.79 -0.54 -21.67
C GLN A 264 35.82 -2.03 -21.30
N LEU A 265 36.01 -2.39 -20.02
CA LEU A 265 35.95 -3.79 -19.57
C LEU A 265 34.55 -4.38 -19.66
N LEU A 266 33.51 -3.57 -19.44
CA LEU A 266 32.12 -4.02 -19.42
C LEU A 266 31.54 -4.16 -20.83
N GLU A 267 32.05 -3.39 -21.79
CA GLU A 267 31.67 -3.44 -23.21
C GLU A 267 32.36 -4.58 -23.99
N LEU A 268 33.18 -5.41 -23.33
CA LEU A 268 33.83 -6.56 -23.97
C LEU A 268 32.82 -7.65 -24.33
N ASP A 269 33.05 -8.32 -25.46
CA ASP A 269 32.33 -9.56 -25.77
C ASP A 269 32.89 -10.72 -24.92
N PHE A 270 32.23 -10.99 -23.79
CA PHE A 270 32.63 -12.05 -22.87
C PHE A 270 32.67 -13.45 -23.51
N GLU A 271 31.90 -13.72 -24.56
CA GLU A 271 31.94 -15.01 -25.28
C GLU A 271 33.19 -15.14 -26.15
N ALA A 272 33.65 -14.03 -26.73
CA ALA A 272 34.89 -13.98 -27.49
C ALA A 272 36.12 -14.04 -26.57
N GLU A 273 36.11 -13.31 -25.45
CA GLU A 273 37.22 -13.28 -24.50
C GLU A 273 37.38 -14.61 -23.75
N CYS A 274 36.29 -15.35 -23.48
CA CYS A 274 36.38 -16.69 -22.91
C CYS A 274 36.95 -17.74 -23.87
N ALA A 275 37.01 -17.45 -25.18
CA ALA A 275 37.50 -18.39 -26.20
C ALA A 275 39.03 -18.34 -26.38
N ARG A 276 39.69 -17.36 -25.77
CA ARG A 276 41.15 -17.21 -25.80
C ARG A 276 41.83 -18.18 -24.84
N SER A 277 43.09 -18.51 -25.09
CA SER A 277 43.89 -19.44 -24.28
C SER A 277 44.10 -18.91 -22.85
N ASN A 278 44.04 -19.79 -21.84
CA ASN A 278 44.22 -19.47 -20.41
C ASN A 278 43.10 -18.59 -19.78
N ALA A 279 41.92 -18.54 -20.38
CA ALA A 279 40.74 -17.86 -19.82
C ALA A 279 39.97 -18.77 -18.85
N SER A 280 39.67 -18.28 -17.64
CA SER A 280 38.73 -18.96 -16.73
C SER A 280 37.29 -18.67 -17.15
N GLU A 281 36.63 -19.67 -17.73
CA GLU A 281 35.28 -19.53 -18.30
C GLU A 281 34.23 -19.16 -17.26
N ILE A 282 34.42 -19.54 -15.98
CA ILE A 282 33.51 -19.18 -14.89
C ILE A 282 33.58 -17.69 -14.58
N ILE A 283 34.75 -17.06 -14.65
CA ILE A 283 34.91 -15.62 -14.42
C ILE A 283 34.03 -14.88 -15.42
N TRP A 284 34.20 -15.16 -16.71
CA TRP A 284 33.42 -14.54 -17.77
C TRP A 284 31.92 -14.83 -17.68
N ALA A 285 31.53 -16.04 -17.27
CA ALA A 285 30.12 -16.38 -17.05
C ALA A 285 29.49 -15.59 -15.89
N CYS A 286 30.22 -15.42 -14.78
CA CYS A 286 29.78 -14.61 -13.63
C CYS A 286 29.74 -13.12 -13.99
N CYS A 287 30.74 -12.63 -14.74
CA CYS A 287 30.78 -11.25 -15.22
C CYS A 287 29.60 -10.93 -16.15
N ARG A 288 29.26 -11.86 -17.06
CA ARG A 288 28.10 -11.70 -17.96
C ARG A 288 26.79 -11.60 -17.20
N PHE A 289 26.54 -12.50 -16.25
CA PHE A 289 25.34 -12.44 -15.41
C PHE A 289 25.25 -11.12 -14.63
N SER A 290 26.39 -10.67 -14.09
CA SER A 290 26.49 -9.42 -13.33
C SER A 290 26.24 -8.17 -14.21
N PHE A 291 26.54 -8.24 -15.51
CA PHE A 291 26.23 -7.19 -16.49
C PHE A 291 24.75 -7.19 -16.89
N ASP A 292 24.15 -8.36 -17.13
CA ASP A 292 22.73 -8.50 -17.49
C ASP A 292 21.79 -7.94 -16.40
N ILE A 293 22.17 -8.04 -15.12
CA ILE A 293 21.45 -7.41 -13.98
C ILE A 293 21.37 -5.89 -14.13
N ARG A 294 22.40 -5.26 -14.70
CA ARG A 294 22.55 -3.80 -14.74
C ARG A 294 21.91 -3.15 -15.97
N GLU A 295 22.06 -3.74 -17.15
CA GLU A 295 21.54 -3.15 -18.40
C GLU A 295 20.04 -3.38 -18.61
N THR A 296 19.49 -4.49 -18.14
CA THR A 296 18.08 -4.78 -18.41
C THR A 296 17.12 -3.94 -17.56
N GLY A 297 17.56 -3.34 -16.44
CA GLY A 297 16.66 -2.59 -15.55
C GLY A 297 15.47 -3.42 -15.02
N VAL A 298 15.43 -4.73 -15.29
CA VAL A 298 14.37 -5.67 -14.90
C VAL A 298 14.62 -6.29 -13.52
N PHE A 299 15.72 -5.94 -12.85
CA PHE A 299 15.90 -6.25 -11.42
C PHE A 299 16.43 -5.03 -10.65
N LYS A 300 15.53 -4.08 -10.36
CA LYS A 300 15.61 -3.19 -9.18
C LYS A 300 14.64 -3.73 -8.12
N PRO A 301 14.69 -3.25 -6.88
CA PRO A 301 15.46 -3.63 -5.71
C PRO A 301 14.56 -4.43 -4.74
N PHE A 302 14.32 -5.72 -5.04
CA PHE A 302 13.12 -6.41 -4.56
C PHE A 302 13.35 -7.54 -3.56
N TYR A 303 14.59 -7.88 -3.15
CA TYR A 303 14.78 -9.26 -2.68
C TYR A 303 15.62 -9.52 -1.43
N LEU A 304 16.54 -8.63 -1.00
CA LEU A 304 17.46 -9.03 0.08
C LEU A 304 17.39 -8.29 1.42
N LEU A 305 16.65 -7.18 1.51
CA LEU A 305 16.05 -6.74 2.80
C LEU A 305 14.65 -7.37 3.06
N PHE A 306 14.17 -8.18 2.11
CA PHE A 306 12.77 -8.57 1.94
C PHE A 306 12.30 -9.78 2.77
N THR A 307 13.15 -10.46 3.56
CA THR A 307 12.76 -11.78 4.13
C THR A 307 12.85 -11.93 5.65
N HIS A 308 13.55 -11.07 6.39
CA HIS A 308 13.50 -11.11 7.87
C HIS A 308 12.72 -9.96 8.51
N PHE A 309 12.75 -8.76 7.91
CA PHE A 309 11.86 -7.67 8.35
C PHE A 309 10.45 -7.82 7.75
N PHE A 310 10.35 -8.37 6.53
CA PHE A 310 9.10 -8.50 5.79
C PHE A 310 8.31 -9.77 6.10
N THR A 311 8.85 -10.85 6.65
CA THR A 311 7.97 -11.94 7.14
C THR A 311 7.16 -11.50 8.35
N TYR A 312 7.68 -10.58 9.16
CA TYR A 312 6.93 -9.94 10.25
C TYR A 312 6.05 -8.76 9.79
N GLN A 313 6.42 -8.05 8.72
CA GLN A 313 5.64 -6.93 8.15
C GLN A 313 4.63 -7.34 7.06
N LEU A 314 4.80 -8.44 6.33
CA LEU A 314 3.89 -8.92 5.28
C LEU A 314 2.57 -9.41 5.89
N ASP A 315 2.61 -10.07 7.04
CA ASP A 315 1.38 -10.41 7.78
C ASP A 315 0.66 -9.15 8.29
N LYS A 316 1.36 -8.01 8.36
CA LYS A 316 0.80 -6.71 8.73
C LYS A 316 0.53 -5.78 7.54
N MET A 317 0.79 -6.21 6.31
CA MET A 317 0.54 -5.36 5.13
C MET A 317 -0.94 -5.36 4.76
N PRO A 318 -1.50 -4.18 4.44
CA PRO A 318 -2.83 -4.06 3.85
C PRO A 318 -2.97 -4.97 2.63
N THR A 319 -4.03 -5.78 2.62
CA THR A 319 -4.33 -6.67 1.50
C THR A 319 -5.60 -6.21 0.79
N LEU A 320 -5.49 -5.89 -0.50
CA LEU A 320 -6.61 -5.57 -1.39
C LEU A 320 -7.03 -6.82 -2.17
N ILE A 321 -8.24 -7.32 -1.94
CA ILE A 321 -8.82 -8.41 -2.71
C ILE A 321 -9.77 -7.81 -3.73
N ILE A 322 -9.48 -8.01 -5.02
CA ILE A 322 -10.33 -7.55 -6.12
C ILE A 322 -11.11 -8.76 -6.65
N ASP A 323 -12.43 -8.67 -6.70
CA ASP A 323 -13.24 -9.71 -7.34
C ASP A 323 -12.89 -9.79 -8.84
N LYS A 324 -12.50 -10.98 -9.31
CA LYS A 324 -12.08 -11.21 -10.70
C LYS A 324 -13.21 -10.92 -11.70
N ARG A 325 -14.49 -10.88 -11.29
CA ARG A 325 -15.61 -10.42 -12.13
C ARG A 325 -15.49 -8.95 -12.56
N LEU A 326 -14.58 -8.20 -11.94
CA LEU A 326 -14.21 -6.82 -12.32
C LEU A 326 -13.08 -6.77 -13.35
N GLU A 327 -12.39 -7.87 -13.62
CA GLU A 327 -11.32 -7.99 -14.64
C GLU A 327 -11.79 -7.55 -16.04
N PRO A 328 -13.02 -7.85 -16.52
CA PRO A 328 -13.55 -7.35 -17.79
C PRO A 328 -13.81 -5.84 -17.80
N PHE A 329 -14.02 -5.21 -16.63
CA PHE A 329 -14.21 -3.76 -16.52
C PHE A 329 -12.84 -3.07 -16.50
N ALA A 330 -11.87 -3.67 -15.80
CA ALA A 330 -10.46 -3.33 -15.85
C ALA A 330 -9.76 -3.71 -17.18
N THR A 331 -10.47 -4.26 -18.17
CA THR A 331 -9.87 -4.53 -19.50
C THR A 331 -10.74 -3.97 -20.63
N GLY A 332 -12.06 -3.96 -20.50
CA GLY A 332 -13.01 -3.44 -21.49
C GLY A 332 -13.28 -1.94 -21.38
N SER A 333 -13.44 -1.40 -20.15
CA SER A 333 -13.47 0.07 -19.94
C SER A 333 -12.07 0.66 -19.95
N LEU A 334 -11.02 -0.16 -19.83
CA LEU A 334 -9.63 0.28 -19.98
C LEU A 334 -9.19 0.36 -21.46
N THR A 335 -9.75 -0.46 -22.35
CA THR A 335 -9.40 -0.48 -23.79
C THR A 335 -10.26 0.39 -24.69
N ARG A 336 -11.50 0.73 -24.29
CA ARG A 336 -12.36 1.63 -25.09
C ARG A 336 -11.86 3.08 -25.19
N PHE A 337 -10.97 3.50 -24.29
CA PHE A 337 -10.51 4.89 -24.17
C PHE A 337 -9.02 5.06 -24.52
N GLY A 338 -8.34 3.99 -24.96
CA GLY A 338 -6.92 3.98 -25.29
C GLY A 338 -6.53 4.66 -26.61
N SER A 339 -7.44 5.43 -27.24
CA SER A 339 -7.13 6.17 -28.47
C SER A 339 -6.78 7.64 -28.25
N ASP A 340 -7.18 8.25 -27.12
CA ASP A 340 -7.00 9.68 -26.90
C ASP A 340 -6.36 9.99 -25.55
N SER A 341 -5.57 11.06 -25.49
CA SER A 341 -4.70 11.53 -24.41
C SER A 341 -5.42 11.98 -23.11
N VAL A 342 -6.44 11.24 -22.67
CA VAL A 342 -7.33 11.61 -21.56
C VAL A 342 -6.99 10.77 -20.32
N VAL A 343 -6.75 11.43 -19.19
CA VAL A 343 -6.61 10.79 -17.87
C VAL A 343 -8.00 10.60 -17.26
N GLN A 344 -8.40 9.37 -17.02
CA GLN A 344 -9.66 9.02 -16.36
C GLN A 344 -9.42 8.71 -14.88
N ILE A 345 -10.33 9.20 -14.03
CA ILE A 345 -10.34 8.97 -12.58
C ILE A 345 -11.62 8.23 -12.23
N GLY A 346 -11.58 7.40 -11.19
CA GLY A 346 -12.80 6.90 -10.57
C GLY A 346 -12.58 6.31 -9.20
N PHE A 347 -13.62 5.68 -8.67
CA PHE A 347 -13.74 5.22 -7.30
C PHE A 347 -13.72 3.69 -7.21
N LEU A 348 -13.02 3.17 -6.22
CA LEU A 348 -13.05 1.77 -5.81
C LEU A 348 -14.10 1.60 -4.73
N LEU A 349 -15.04 0.69 -4.94
CA LEU A 349 -16.15 0.44 -4.04
C LEU A 349 -16.02 -0.95 -3.43
N GLY A 350 -16.12 -1.02 -2.11
CA GLY A 350 -15.78 -2.23 -1.39
C GLY A 350 -16.02 -2.22 0.11
N PHE A 351 -15.62 -3.31 0.75
CA PHE A 351 -15.75 -3.53 2.19
C PHE A 351 -14.36 -3.52 2.86
N GLU A 352 -14.19 -2.73 3.91
CA GLU A 352 -12.97 -2.66 4.73
C GLU A 352 -13.14 -3.55 5.97
N SER A 353 -12.43 -4.69 6.00
CA SER A 353 -12.26 -5.51 7.20
C SER A 353 -10.99 -5.11 7.94
N VAL A 354 -10.78 -5.64 9.14
CA VAL A 354 -9.65 -5.31 10.04
C VAL A 354 -8.26 -5.38 9.35
N SER A 355 -8.03 -6.38 8.48
CA SER A 355 -6.74 -6.59 7.81
C SER A 355 -6.83 -6.71 6.29
N THR A 356 -8.03 -6.65 5.72
CA THR A 356 -8.27 -6.97 4.31
C THR A 356 -9.40 -6.14 3.75
N THR A 357 -9.19 -5.54 2.59
CA THR A 357 -10.18 -4.73 1.90
C THR A 357 -10.63 -5.45 0.64
N TYR A 358 -11.94 -5.59 0.46
CA TYR A 358 -12.55 -6.30 -0.65
C TYR A 358 -13.16 -5.30 -1.63
N VAL A 359 -12.75 -5.31 -2.89
CA VAL A 359 -13.34 -4.48 -3.95
C VAL A 359 -14.39 -5.28 -4.68
N CYS A 360 -15.61 -4.75 -4.73
CA CYS A 360 -16.77 -5.39 -5.36
C CYS A 360 -17.29 -4.64 -6.59
N TYR A 361 -17.06 -3.32 -6.67
CA TYR A 361 -17.41 -2.50 -7.82
C TYR A 361 -16.36 -1.42 -8.08
N VAL A 362 -16.42 -0.86 -9.28
CA VAL A 362 -15.66 0.29 -9.71
C VAL A 362 -16.66 1.29 -10.30
N ALA A 363 -16.56 2.56 -9.92
CA ALA A 363 -17.41 3.62 -10.43
C ALA A 363 -16.54 4.69 -11.12
N ALA A 364 -16.96 5.17 -12.29
CA ALA A 364 -16.31 6.29 -12.95
C ALA A 364 -16.48 7.57 -12.13
N CYS A 365 -15.51 8.48 -12.21
CA CYS A 365 -15.75 9.89 -11.88
C CYS A 365 -16.30 10.54 -13.15
N PRO A 366 -17.54 11.03 -13.17
CA PRO A 366 -18.09 11.74 -14.32
C PRO A 366 -17.20 12.91 -14.74
N ASP A 367 -17.09 13.15 -16.06
CA ASP A 367 -16.32 14.26 -16.62
C ASP A 367 -17.00 15.60 -16.26
N GLN A 368 -16.21 16.66 -16.03
CA GLN A 368 -16.75 18.02 -16.03
C GLN A 368 -17.15 18.35 -17.48
N SER A 369 -18.44 18.28 -17.80
CA SER A 369 -18.97 18.63 -19.12
C SER A 369 -18.50 20.04 -19.53
N GLN A 370 -18.11 20.22 -20.79
CA GLN A 370 -17.81 21.56 -21.35
C GLN A 370 -19.08 22.41 -21.56
N ASP A 371 -20.25 21.80 -21.49
CA ASP A 371 -21.56 22.43 -21.71
C ASP A 371 -22.23 22.69 -20.36
N GLY A 372 -21.76 23.72 -19.66
CA GLY A 372 -22.31 24.16 -18.37
C GLY A 372 -23.66 24.84 -18.50
N GLU A 373 -24.73 24.08 -18.77
CA GLU A 373 -26.07 24.66 -18.86
C GLU A 373 -27.18 24.03 -18.00
N HIS A 374 -26.95 23.00 -17.17
CA HIS A 374 -28.08 22.46 -16.39
C HIS A 374 -27.91 22.10 -14.91
N PHE A 375 -26.70 22.03 -14.33
CA PHE A 375 -26.56 21.63 -12.92
C PHE A 375 -25.45 22.33 -12.09
N GLU A 376 -24.75 23.34 -12.61
CA GLU A 376 -23.40 23.68 -12.11
C GLU A 376 -23.26 24.87 -11.13
N GLU A 377 -24.29 25.68 -10.84
CA GLU A 377 -24.10 26.87 -9.97
C GLU A 377 -24.32 26.62 -8.46
N MET A 378 -25.20 25.69 -8.09
CA MET A 378 -25.61 25.51 -6.68
C MET A 378 -24.76 24.49 -5.91
N ASP A 379 -24.19 23.51 -6.62
CA ASP A 379 -23.38 22.45 -6.00
C ASP A 379 -22.03 23.01 -5.49
N ASN A 380 -21.52 24.07 -6.14
CA ASN A 380 -20.25 24.74 -5.78
C ASN A 380 -20.35 25.51 -4.46
N SER A 381 -21.48 26.19 -4.24
CA SER A 381 -21.77 27.01 -3.05
C SER A 381 -22.09 26.11 -1.84
N LEU A 382 -22.81 25.01 -2.03
CA LEU A 382 -23.08 24.02 -0.97
C LEU A 382 -21.81 23.31 -0.50
N VAL A 383 -20.92 22.90 -1.41
CA VAL A 383 -19.60 22.33 -1.04
C VAL A 383 -18.81 23.31 -0.18
N ALA A 384 -18.85 24.62 -0.46
CA ALA A 384 -18.20 25.65 0.36
C ALA A 384 -18.88 25.85 1.73
N ILE A 385 -20.21 25.82 1.80
CA ILE A 385 -20.99 25.96 3.06
C ILE A 385 -20.71 24.79 4.01
N PHE A 386 -20.71 23.56 3.49
CA PHE A 386 -20.42 22.35 4.27
C PHE A 386 -18.92 22.16 4.58
N GLU A 387 -18.01 22.88 3.90
CA GLU A 387 -16.57 22.86 4.18
C GLU A 387 -16.10 23.98 5.13
N SER A 388 -16.78 25.13 5.19
CA SER A 388 -16.23 26.33 5.85
C SER A 388 -17.01 26.90 7.04
N SER A 389 -18.21 26.40 7.37
CA SER A 389 -19.07 26.97 8.43
C SER A 389 -19.40 28.47 8.27
N ASP A 390 -19.09 29.05 7.11
CA ASP A 390 -19.14 30.49 6.86
C ASP A 390 -19.80 30.74 5.49
N GLU A 391 -21.09 31.09 5.52
CA GLU A 391 -21.97 31.22 4.34
C GLU A 391 -21.50 32.31 3.36
N ARG A 392 -20.62 33.23 3.79
CA ARG A 392 -20.18 34.42 3.03
C ARG A 392 -19.08 34.16 1.99
N LYS A 393 -18.61 32.91 1.82
CA LYS A 393 -17.54 32.56 0.85
C LYS A 393 -18.04 31.85 -0.42
N ALA A 394 -19.36 31.68 -0.56
CA ALA A 394 -19.97 30.91 -1.64
C ALA A 394 -20.02 31.63 -3.00
N ASP A 395 -19.95 32.97 -3.03
CA ASP A 395 -20.38 33.77 -4.20
C ASP A 395 -19.35 33.97 -5.33
N ASN A 396 -18.22 33.24 -5.39
CA ASN A 396 -17.15 33.58 -6.35
C ASN A 396 -16.43 32.41 -7.05
N ALA A 397 -17.04 31.22 -7.18
CA ALA A 397 -16.38 30.08 -7.84
C ALA A 397 -17.22 29.50 -9.00
N SER A 398 -17.01 30.03 -10.21
CA SER A 398 -17.67 29.52 -11.43
C SER A 398 -17.05 28.22 -11.98
N LYS A 399 -15.91 27.75 -11.46
CA LYS A 399 -15.32 26.44 -11.80
C LYS A 399 -14.64 25.79 -10.59
N LEU A 400 -15.09 24.59 -10.22
CA LEU A 400 -14.44 23.75 -9.20
C LEU A 400 -13.05 23.32 -9.67
N THR A 401 -12.08 23.35 -8.76
CA THR A 401 -10.80 22.66 -9.00
C THR A 401 -11.04 21.15 -9.10
N THR A 402 -10.18 20.41 -9.81
CA THR A 402 -10.28 18.95 -9.94
C THR A 402 -10.38 18.23 -8.58
N LYS A 403 -9.72 18.77 -7.54
CA LYS A 403 -9.82 18.24 -6.16
C LYS A 403 -11.22 18.38 -5.57
N GLN A 404 -11.87 19.51 -5.80
CA GLN A 404 -13.23 19.77 -5.31
C GLN A 404 -14.27 19.01 -6.13
N TRP A 405 -14.04 18.85 -7.44
CA TRP A 405 -14.90 18.01 -8.29
C TRP A 405 -14.92 16.55 -7.82
N ILE A 406 -13.74 15.92 -7.67
CA ILE A 406 -13.64 14.53 -7.18
C ILE A 406 -14.36 14.38 -5.82
N TYR A 407 -14.25 15.39 -4.96
CA TYR A 407 -14.94 15.40 -3.68
C TYR A 407 -16.47 15.49 -3.82
N SER A 408 -17.00 16.36 -4.69
CA SER A 408 -18.44 16.44 -4.96
C SER A 408 -18.97 15.12 -5.49
N GLN A 409 -18.28 14.54 -6.47
CA GLN A 409 -18.63 13.24 -7.05
C GLN A 409 -18.59 12.11 -6.01
N ALA A 410 -17.59 12.11 -5.11
CA ALA A 410 -17.54 11.16 -4.00
C ALA A 410 -18.71 11.33 -3.02
N ARG A 411 -19.15 12.57 -2.77
CA ARG A 411 -20.28 12.91 -1.89
C ARG A 411 -21.60 12.38 -2.46
N GLN A 412 -21.84 12.57 -3.75
CA GLN A 412 -22.99 12.00 -4.44
C GLN A 412 -22.94 10.46 -4.41
N LEU A 413 -21.79 9.87 -4.77
CA LEU A 413 -21.63 8.42 -4.84
C LEU A 413 -21.85 7.72 -3.49
N ILE A 414 -21.41 8.30 -2.37
CA ILE A 414 -21.60 7.71 -1.03
C ILE A 414 -23.09 7.54 -0.66
N ARG A 415 -23.98 8.40 -1.19
CA ARG A 415 -25.43 8.30 -0.98
C ARG A 415 -26.00 7.05 -1.66
N MET A 416 -25.33 6.57 -2.72
CA MET A 416 -25.80 5.46 -3.55
C MET A 416 -25.36 4.07 -3.08
N LEU A 417 -24.56 3.98 -2.03
CA LEU A 417 -24.02 2.71 -1.53
C LEU A 417 -24.88 2.17 -0.38
N PRO A 418 -25.09 0.85 -0.26
CA PRO A 418 -25.65 0.22 0.94
C PRO A 418 -24.61 0.11 2.07
N GLY A 419 -25.01 -0.38 3.23
CA GLY A 419 -24.11 -0.68 4.35
C GLY A 419 -23.03 -1.67 3.97
N GLY A 420 -21.84 -1.53 4.56
CA GLY A 420 -20.68 -2.39 4.27
C GLY A 420 -20.00 -2.11 2.92
N ILE A 421 -20.64 -1.39 1.99
CA ILE A 421 -20.00 -0.93 0.76
C ILE A 421 -19.66 0.55 0.89
N GLU A 422 -18.38 0.85 0.75
CA GLU A 422 -17.82 2.19 0.91
C GLU A 422 -16.82 2.52 -0.20
N ILE A 423 -16.47 3.80 -0.32
CA ILE A 423 -15.34 4.22 -1.16
C ILE A 423 -14.06 3.80 -0.45
N VAL A 424 -13.44 2.72 -0.93
CA VAL A 424 -12.20 2.17 -0.38
C VAL A 424 -10.95 2.72 -1.08
N GLY A 425 -11.10 3.46 -2.16
CA GLY A 425 -9.97 4.03 -2.88
C GLY A 425 -10.34 4.73 -4.18
N LEU A 426 -9.31 5.11 -4.93
CA LEU A 426 -9.40 5.71 -6.26
C LEU A 426 -8.65 4.86 -7.29
N TYR A 427 -9.07 4.93 -8.55
CA TYR A 427 -8.27 4.44 -9.67
C TYR A 427 -8.04 5.53 -10.69
N VAL A 428 -6.91 5.46 -11.37
CA VAL A 428 -6.44 6.43 -12.36
C VAL A 428 -5.92 5.69 -13.57
N VAL A 429 -6.35 6.10 -14.75
CA VAL A 429 -6.04 5.46 -16.03
C VAL A 429 -5.63 6.52 -17.04
N GLY A 430 -4.57 6.29 -17.80
CA GLY A 430 -4.22 7.12 -18.95
C GLY A 430 -2.73 7.43 -19.04
N SER A 431 -2.31 7.92 -20.21
CA SER A 431 -0.91 8.23 -20.53
C SER A 431 -0.26 9.06 -19.42
N GLU A 432 0.92 8.62 -18.97
CA GLU A 432 1.66 9.12 -17.80
C GLU A 432 1.24 10.54 -17.38
N PRO A 433 0.47 10.69 -16.28
CA PRO A 433 0.24 12.01 -15.74
C PRO A 433 1.60 12.64 -15.46
N ARG A 434 1.80 13.90 -15.87
CA ARG A 434 3.00 14.67 -15.51
C ARG A 434 3.28 14.44 -14.02
N VAL A 435 4.54 14.17 -13.69
CA VAL A 435 5.09 13.80 -12.37
C VAL A 435 4.46 14.59 -11.19
N ASP A 436 3.98 15.80 -11.45
CA ASP A 436 3.24 16.68 -10.52
C ASP A 436 1.89 16.17 -10.00
N TRP A 437 1.15 15.33 -10.74
CA TRP A 437 -0.22 14.93 -10.35
C TRP A 437 -0.22 13.97 -9.17
N THR A 438 0.81 13.12 -9.06
CA THR A 438 0.93 12.09 -8.03
C THR A 438 1.57 12.60 -6.74
N GLU A 439 2.33 13.69 -6.77
CA GLU A 439 2.95 14.27 -5.56
C GLU A 439 2.06 15.33 -4.88
N SER A 440 1.28 16.10 -5.65
CA SER A 440 0.53 17.27 -5.14
C SER A 440 -0.95 17.02 -4.76
N MET A 441 -1.54 15.90 -5.21
CA MET A 441 -2.98 15.61 -5.04
C MET A 441 -3.30 14.51 -3.99
N ASN A 442 -2.31 13.67 -3.65
CA ASN A 442 -2.55 12.34 -3.06
C ASN A 442 -2.93 12.27 -1.57
N LEU A 443 -2.81 13.34 -0.79
CA LEU A 443 -3.18 13.29 0.64
C LEU A 443 -4.40 14.14 0.95
N SER A 444 -4.57 15.28 0.27
CA SER A 444 -5.69 16.19 0.55
C SER A 444 -7.03 15.59 0.12
N VAL A 445 -7.12 15.07 -1.11
CA VAL A 445 -8.36 14.44 -1.63
C VAL A 445 -8.71 13.19 -0.83
N PHE A 446 -7.72 12.32 -0.59
CA PHE A 446 -7.87 11.12 0.23
C PHE A 446 -8.30 11.44 1.68
N ASN A 447 -7.76 12.48 2.30
CA ASN A 447 -8.23 12.95 3.61
C ASN A 447 -9.67 13.48 3.56
N LYS A 448 -10.07 14.19 2.50
CA LYS A 448 -11.46 14.65 2.33
C LYS A 448 -12.42 13.47 2.18
N ILE A 449 -12.09 12.48 1.34
CA ILE A 449 -12.89 11.24 1.18
C ILE A 449 -12.95 10.46 2.49
N ARG A 450 -11.83 10.34 3.23
CA ARG A 450 -11.80 9.73 4.56
C ARG A 450 -12.75 10.41 5.54
N LYS A 451 -12.75 11.75 5.59
CA LYS A 451 -13.69 12.51 6.45
C LYS A 451 -15.13 12.34 5.99
N LEU A 452 -15.36 12.33 4.68
CA LEU A 452 -16.70 12.15 4.09
C LEU A 452 -17.33 10.80 4.49
N ARG A 453 -16.54 9.72 4.52
CA ARG A 453 -16.99 8.39 4.99
C ARG A 453 -17.59 8.39 6.40
N ASN A 454 -17.27 9.39 7.22
CA ASN A 454 -17.67 9.50 8.63
C ASN A 454 -18.69 10.62 8.90
N ARG A 455 -19.07 11.38 7.87
CA ARG A 455 -19.88 12.60 8.05
C ARG A 455 -21.25 12.33 8.68
N HIS A 456 -21.80 11.13 8.50
CA HIS A 456 -23.05 10.70 9.10
C HIS A 456 -23.02 10.63 10.64
N TYR A 457 -21.83 10.50 11.25
CA TYR A 457 -21.68 10.53 12.71
C TYR A 457 -21.93 11.92 13.32
N SER A 458 -21.88 12.99 12.51
CA SER A 458 -22.23 14.36 12.95
C SER A 458 -23.67 14.51 13.46
N ALA A 459 -24.54 13.52 13.20
CA ALA A 459 -25.88 13.45 13.76
C ALA A 459 -25.93 13.08 15.25
N GLY A 460 -24.80 12.90 15.95
CA GLY A 460 -24.77 12.66 17.39
C GLY A 460 -24.04 11.42 17.88
N SER A 461 -23.44 10.65 16.97
CA SER A 461 -22.81 9.37 17.28
C SER A 461 -21.52 9.53 18.09
N GLN A 462 -21.25 8.57 18.98
CA GLN A 462 -19.97 8.45 19.70
C GLN A 462 -18.93 7.66 18.88
N PHE A 463 -19.36 6.93 17.85
CA PHE A 463 -18.49 6.15 16.97
C PHE A 463 -17.61 7.04 16.08
N THR A 464 -16.30 7.03 16.33
CA THR A 464 -15.31 7.66 15.45
C THR A 464 -14.47 6.62 14.73
N GLY A 465 -15.11 5.67 14.03
CA GLY A 465 -14.42 4.72 13.17
C GLY A 465 -13.88 5.41 11.92
N SER A 466 -12.68 6.00 11.97
CA SER A 466 -12.04 6.58 10.78
C SER A 466 -11.39 5.50 9.93
N ALA A 467 -11.71 5.50 8.62
CA ALA A 467 -11.01 4.71 7.63
C ALA A 467 -9.51 4.74 7.91
N THR A 468 -8.90 3.58 8.10
CA THR A 468 -7.48 3.54 8.45
C THR A 468 -6.63 3.66 7.19
N GLN A 469 -7.19 3.21 6.06
CA GLN A 469 -6.49 3.04 4.80
C GLN A 469 -7.44 3.36 3.62
N LEU A 470 -6.87 3.93 2.56
CA LEU A 470 -7.53 4.05 1.25
C LEU A 470 -6.55 3.65 0.15
N PHE A 471 -7.05 3.05 -0.93
CA PHE A 471 -6.22 2.47 -1.99
C PHE A 471 -6.16 3.38 -3.22
N LEU A 472 -5.05 3.32 -3.94
CA LEU A 472 -4.85 4.01 -5.22
C LEU A 472 -4.36 2.98 -6.26
N ILE A 473 -5.15 2.74 -7.30
CA ILE A 473 -4.75 1.96 -8.47
C ILE A 473 -4.37 2.92 -9.59
N ASN A 474 -3.16 2.80 -10.14
CA ASN A 474 -2.70 3.62 -11.26
C ASN A 474 -2.34 2.73 -12.45
N VAL A 475 -2.93 2.97 -13.63
CA VAL A 475 -2.75 2.22 -14.87
C VAL A 475 -2.30 3.17 -16.00
N PRO A 476 -0.97 3.35 -16.20
CA PRO A 476 -0.42 4.44 -17.03
C PRO A 476 -0.61 4.28 -18.54
N ASP A 477 -0.87 3.07 -19.04
CA ASP A 477 -0.90 2.79 -20.48
C ASP A 477 -2.29 2.41 -20.99
N GLY A 478 -3.29 2.39 -20.10
CA GLY A 478 -4.66 1.89 -20.40
C GLY A 478 -4.71 0.43 -20.86
N SER A 479 -3.56 -0.23 -21.04
CA SER A 479 -3.45 -1.57 -21.62
C SER A 479 -3.74 -2.66 -20.59
N GLY A 480 -3.75 -2.30 -19.31
CA GLY A 480 -3.88 -3.21 -18.19
C GLY A 480 -2.65 -4.09 -17.96
N ARG A 481 -1.57 -3.90 -18.73
CA ARG A 481 -0.32 -4.68 -18.61
C ARG A 481 0.67 -4.12 -17.60
N SER A 482 0.62 -2.81 -17.36
CA SER A 482 1.43 -2.11 -16.36
C SER A 482 0.52 -1.31 -15.44
N GLY A 483 0.58 -1.58 -14.14
CA GLY A 483 -0.21 -0.87 -13.15
C GLY A 483 0.40 -0.99 -11.76
N SER A 484 0.22 0.03 -10.93
CA SER A 484 0.68 0.06 -9.54
C SER A 484 -0.49 0.22 -8.59
N VAL A 485 -0.45 -0.49 -7.47
CA VAL A 485 -1.43 -0.34 -6.38
C VAL A 485 -0.69 0.15 -5.14
N ARG A 486 -1.16 1.26 -4.57
CA ARG A 486 -0.62 1.86 -3.34
C ARG A 486 -1.74 2.05 -2.33
N VAL A 487 -1.37 2.13 -1.06
CA VAL A 487 -2.25 2.47 0.06
C VAL A 487 -1.83 3.79 0.66
N VAL A 488 -2.78 4.67 0.89
CA VAL A 488 -2.64 5.82 1.77
C VAL A 488 -2.97 5.35 3.18
N ASN A 489 -1.96 5.29 4.05
CA ASN A 489 -2.15 4.93 5.45
C ASN A 489 -2.29 6.19 6.30
N PHE A 490 -3.39 6.29 7.04
CA PHE A 490 -3.68 7.45 7.88
C PHE A 490 -3.45 7.22 9.39
N SER A 491 -2.80 6.12 9.76
CA SER A 491 -2.37 5.88 11.14
C SER A 491 -1.21 6.77 11.58
N THR A 492 -0.47 7.35 10.64
CA THR A 492 0.63 8.29 10.88
C THR A 492 0.27 9.69 10.40
N ASN A 493 0.85 10.72 11.03
CA ASN A 493 0.73 12.11 10.60
C ASN A 493 2.12 12.68 10.29
N PRO A 494 2.45 13.05 9.04
CA PRO A 494 1.58 13.02 7.86
C PRO A 494 1.27 11.60 7.38
N ALA A 495 0.11 11.44 6.74
CA ALA A 495 -0.22 10.22 6.02
C ALA A 495 0.74 10.06 4.83
N TYR A 496 1.08 8.82 4.47
CA TYR A 496 2.00 8.54 3.37
C TYR A 496 1.52 7.35 2.53
N LEU A 497 2.03 7.29 1.29
CA LEU A 497 1.76 6.19 0.38
C LEU A 497 2.70 5.01 0.66
N MET A 498 2.13 3.82 0.81
CA MET A 498 2.87 2.58 0.98
C MET A 498 2.44 1.53 -0.05
N PRO A 499 3.33 0.61 -0.45
CA PRO A 499 2.93 -0.56 -1.23
C PRO A 499 1.90 -1.40 -0.48
N CYS A 500 1.00 -2.06 -1.21
CA CYS A 500 0.06 -3.02 -0.64
C CYS A 500 0.07 -4.35 -1.41
N LYS A 501 -0.34 -5.42 -0.73
CA LYS A 501 -0.64 -6.69 -1.41
C LYS A 501 -1.96 -6.52 -2.15
N PHE A 502 -2.03 -6.92 -3.42
CA PHE A 502 -3.32 -7.02 -4.10
C PHE A 502 -3.45 -8.37 -4.80
N LEU A 503 -4.66 -8.94 -4.77
CA LEU A 503 -4.95 -10.28 -5.26
C LEU A 503 -6.28 -10.27 -6.01
N PHE A 504 -6.34 -10.91 -7.17
CA PHE A 504 -7.60 -11.21 -7.83
C PHE A 504 -8.17 -12.52 -7.30
N ARG A 505 -9.42 -12.50 -6.82
CA ARG A 505 -10.10 -13.70 -6.31
C ARG A 505 -11.26 -14.07 -7.23
N ASN A 506 -11.32 -15.33 -7.64
CA ASN A 506 -12.33 -15.82 -8.59
C ASN A 506 -13.76 -15.79 -8.03
N HIS A 507 -13.93 -15.92 -6.71
CA HIS A 507 -15.23 -15.92 -6.06
C HIS A 507 -15.12 -15.29 -4.66
N VAL A 508 -15.73 -14.13 -4.48
CA VAL A 508 -16.04 -13.57 -3.16
C VAL A 508 -17.54 -13.79 -2.94
N GLU A 509 -17.88 -14.54 -1.89
CA GLU A 509 -19.27 -14.75 -1.50
C GLU A 509 -19.73 -13.55 -0.66
N TRP A 510 -20.78 -12.88 -1.11
CA TRP A 510 -21.33 -11.69 -0.48
C TRP A 510 -22.65 -12.02 0.18
N CYS A 511 -22.77 -11.65 1.45
CA CYS A 511 -23.97 -11.82 2.26
C CYS A 511 -24.79 -10.54 2.26
N ARG A 512 -26.10 -10.68 2.04
CA ARG A 512 -27.05 -9.59 2.22
C ARG A 512 -27.70 -9.68 3.58
N CYS A 513 -27.75 -8.57 4.29
CA CYS A 513 -28.61 -8.38 5.46
C CYS A 513 -29.55 -7.19 5.24
N SER A 514 -30.84 -7.35 5.47
CA SER A 514 -31.82 -6.26 5.38
C SER A 514 -32.46 -5.96 6.73
N VAL A 515 -32.76 -4.70 6.99
CA VAL A 515 -33.46 -4.23 8.20
C VAL A 515 -34.51 -3.20 7.82
N GLN A 516 -35.65 -3.24 8.51
CA GLN A 516 -36.65 -2.19 8.52
C GLN A 516 -36.82 -1.71 9.96
N LEU A 517 -36.75 -0.39 10.15
CA LEU A 517 -36.84 0.26 11.45
C LEU A 517 -37.80 1.45 11.35
N PHE A 518 -38.70 1.57 12.31
CA PHE A 518 -39.47 2.79 12.50
C PHE A 518 -38.69 3.71 13.44
N ILE A 519 -38.33 4.90 12.97
CA ILE A 519 -37.66 5.92 13.76
C ILE A 519 -38.73 6.92 14.22
N ARG A 520 -38.66 7.32 15.49
CA ARG A 520 -39.40 8.46 16.04
C ARG A 520 -38.44 9.26 16.92
N SER A 521 -38.36 10.57 16.70
CA SER A 521 -37.55 11.49 17.48
C SER A 521 -38.32 12.80 17.66
N ASP A 522 -38.52 13.20 18.90
CA ASP A 522 -39.21 14.44 19.26
C ASP A 522 -38.21 15.31 20.03
N ALA A 523 -37.85 16.48 19.49
CA ALA A 523 -36.83 17.36 20.08
C ALA A 523 -37.33 18.80 20.24
N PHE A 524 -37.17 19.35 21.44
CA PHE A 524 -37.33 20.77 21.70
C PHE A 524 -36.03 21.49 21.36
N LEU A 525 -36.11 22.55 20.55
CA LEU A 525 -34.98 23.30 20.04
C LEU A 525 -34.67 24.47 20.99
N PRO A 526 -33.50 24.49 21.66
CA PRO A 526 -33.11 25.59 22.54
C PRO A 526 -33.05 26.94 21.80
N VAL A 527 -33.23 28.06 22.50
CA VAL A 527 -33.17 29.40 21.89
C VAL A 527 -31.79 29.69 21.28
N GLU A 528 -30.71 29.11 21.82
CA GLU A 528 -29.34 29.30 21.33
C GLU A 528 -29.14 28.81 19.89
N ILE A 529 -29.97 27.85 19.44
CA ILE A 529 -29.89 27.27 18.10
C ILE A 529 -30.91 27.87 17.12
N GLU A 530 -31.61 28.94 17.51
CA GLU A 530 -32.61 29.60 16.67
C GLU A 530 -32.01 30.07 15.33
N THR A 531 -30.78 30.58 15.35
CA THR A 531 -30.04 31.05 14.17
C THR A 531 -29.48 29.93 13.29
N TRP A 532 -29.59 28.67 13.71
CA TRP A 532 -29.10 27.54 12.92
C TRP A 532 -29.98 27.30 11.70
N ASN A 533 -29.34 26.89 10.60
CA ASN A 533 -30.08 26.44 9.42
C ASN A 533 -30.85 25.14 9.68
N PHE A 534 -31.79 24.82 8.79
CA PHE A 534 -32.65 23.64 8.91
C PHE A 534 -31.84 22.36 9.13
N PHE A 535 -30.76 22.15 8.37
CA PHE A 535 -29.99 20.92 8.48
C PHE A 535 -29.34 20.73 9.86
N LYS A 536 -28.78 21.80 10.45
CA LYS A 536 -28.23 21.73 11.81
C LYS A 536 -29.32 21.47 12.86
N LYS A 537 -30.50 22.09 12.71
CA LYS A 537 -31.67 21.83 13.57
C LYS A 537 -32.16 20.38 13.42
N PHE A 538 -32.19 19.85 12.19
CA PHE A 538 -32.50 18.46 11.90
C PHE A 538 -31.52 17.49 12.56
N LEU A 539 -30.20 17.72 12.43
CA LEU A 539 -29.18 16.90 13.07
C LEU A 539 -29.29 16.91 14.60
N TYR A 540 -29.64 18.06 15.19
CA TYR A 540 -29.95 18.15 16.61
C TYR A 540 -31.17 17.30 16.97
N ALA A 541 -32.24 17.39 16.17
CA ALA A 541 -33.50 16.70 16.44
C ALA A 541 -33.40 15.17 16.34
N VAL A 542 -32.59 14.63 15.42
CA VAL A 542 -32.39 13.16 15.29
C VAL A 542 -31.33 12.61 16.26
N ARG A 543 -30.70 13.45 17.07
CA ARG A 543 -29.51 13.09 17.85
C ARG A 543 -29.76 11.94 18.82
N SER A 544 -30.82 12.02 19.62
CA SER A 544 -31.17 10.98 20.60
C SER A 544 -31.44 9.65 19.92
N ALA A 545 -32.29 9.66 18.88
CA ALA A 545 -32.60 8.45 18.12
C ALA A 545 -31.36 7.82 17.47
N CYS A 546 -30.41 8.62 16.97
CA CYS A 546 -29.15 8.11 16.43
C CYS A 546 -28.30 7.41 17.49
N ILE A 547 -28.21 7.98 18.71
CA ILE A 547 -27.49 7.39 19.85
C ILE A 547 -28.15 6.07 20.27
N GLU A 548 -29.47 6.04 20.41
CA GLU A 548 -30.22 4.83 20.77
C GLU A 548 -30.03 3.70 19.74
N ILE A 549 -30.01 4.03 18.44
CA ILE A 549 -29.73 3.08 17.37
C ILE A 549 -28.29 2.55 17.47
N GLU A 550 -27.34 3.42 17.82
CA GLU A 550 -25.95 3.04 18.01
C GLU A 550 -25.77 2.07 19.18
N ASP A 551 -26.49 2.27 20.29
CA ASP A 551 -26.42 1.42 21.49
C ASP A 551 -27.34 0.19 21.42
N SER A 552 -28.22 0.12 20.42
CA SER A 552 -29.19 -0.96 20.25
C SER A 552 -28.56 -2.34 20.00
N LYS A 553 -29.29 -3.41 20.31
CA LYS A 553 -28.93 -4.79 19.93
C LYS A 553 -29.63 -5.20 18.64
N ILE A 554 -29.03 -6.11 17.88
CA ILE A 554 -29.58 -6.60 16.62
C ILE A 554 -29.78 -8.11 16.70
N HIS A 555 -30.98 -8.57 16.35
CA HIS A 555 -31.30 -9.98 16.19
C HIS A 555 -31.33 -10.34 14.71
N PHE A 556 -30.75 -11.48 14.36
CA PHE A 556 -30.67 -11.97 12.98
C PHE A 556 -31.54 -13.22 12.82
N ASN A 557 -32.40 -13.25 11.80
CA ASN A 557 -33.36 -14.34 11.54
C ASN A 557 -34.17 -14.74 12.80
N GLY A 558 -34.51 -13.76 13.64
CA GLY A 558 -35.24 -13.96 14.88
C GLY A 558 -34.45 -14.51 16.06
N ARG A 559 -33.11 -14.62 15.97
CA ARG A 559 -32.23 -15.09 17.05
C ARG A 559 -31.26 -14.01 17.50
N SER A 560 -30.92 -14.01 18.78
CA SER A 560 -29.80 -13.22 19.30
C SER A 560 -28.48 -13.91 18.98
N VAL A 561 -27.42 -13.14 18.77
CA VAL A 561 -26.06 -13.66 18.59
C VAL A 561 -25.28 -13.35 19.87
N ASP A 562 -24.80 -14.40 20.54
CA ASP A 562 -24.04 -14.26 21.79
C ASP A 562 -22.52 -14.08 21.54
N ASP A 563 -22.04 -14.48 20.36
CA ASP A 563 -20.63 -14.44 19.95
C ASP A 563 -20.48 -13.70 18.60
N ASP A 564 -20.20 -12.40 18.71
CA ASP A 564 -20.14 -11.48 17.56
C ASP A 564 -18.87 -11.65 16.70
N ASP A 565 -17.88 -12.43 17.16
CA ASP A 565 -16.63 -12.68 16.43
C ASP A 565 -16.78 -13.80 15.39
N GLN A 566 -17.91 -14.54 15.40
CA GLN A 566 -18.18 -15.58 14.41
C GLN A 566 -18.37 -15.00 13.00
N SER A 567 -18.05 -15.82 12.01
CA SER A 567 -18.26 -15.48 10.61
C SER A 567 -19.74 -15.43 10.24
N VAL A 568 -20.13 -14.44 9.44
CA VAL A 568 -21.49 -14.25 8.92
C VAL A 568 -21.99 -15.46 8.12
N SER A 569 -21.09 -16.30 7.58
CA SER A 569 -21.44 -17.54 6.88
C SER A 569 -22.36 -18.47 7.69
N HIS A 570 -22.26 -18.49 9.03
CA HIS A 570 -23.14 -19.29 9.89
C HIS A 570 -24.60 -18.79 9.89
N LEU A 571 -24.84 -17.51 9.61
CA LEU A 571 -26.19 -16.92 9.54
C LEU A 571 -26.86 -17.11 8.17
N MET A 572 -26.12 -17.59 7.17
CA MET A 572 -26.64 -17.83 5.84
C MET A 572 -27.49 -19.10 5.83
N GLU A 573 -28.77 -18.96 5.51
CA GLU A 573 -29.60 -20.10 5.13
C GLU A 573 -29.45 -20.35 3.62
N ALA A 574 -29.45 -21.61 3.21
CA ALA A 574 -29.04 -22.06 1.86
C ALA A 574 -29.77 -21.39 0.67
N ASP A 575 -30.90 -20.70 0.90
CA ASP A 575 -31.71 -20.05 -0.14
C ASP A 575 -32.23 -18.63 0.24
N ARG A 576 -31.84 -18.04 1.38
CA ARG A 576 -32.40 -16.75 1.85
C ARG A 576 -31.34 -15.79 2.39
N GLY A 577 -31.54 -14.49 2.12
CA GLY A 577 -30.76 -13.42 2.73
C GLY A 577 -31.07 -13.28 4.24
N ILE A 578 -30.21 -12.57 4.96
CA ILE A 578 -30.34 -12.37 6.41
C ILE A 578 -31.33 -11.24 6.67
N GLU A 579 -32.28 -11.46 7.59
CA GLU A 579 -33.19 -10.43 8.07
C GLU A 579 -32.80 -10.01 9.49
N ALA A 580 -32.56 -8.72 9.67
CA ALA A 580 -32.19 -8.13 10.95
C ALA A 580 -33.38 -7.39 11.57
N ARG A 581 -33.48 -7.48 12.90
CA ARG A 581 -34.42 -6.70 13.70
C ARG A 581 -33.67 -6.00 14.82
N ILE A 582 -33.86 -4.68 14.92
CA ILE A 582 -33.24 -3.87 15.96
C ILE A 582 -34.12 -3.92 17.21
N VAL A 583 -33.46 -4.14 18.34
CA VAL A 583 -34.05 -4.08 19.68
C VAL A 583 -33.44 -2.86 20.37
N LEU A 584 -34.23 -1.80 20.46
CA LEU A 584 -33.88 -0.61 21.23
C LEU A 584 -33.87 -0.99 22.71
N ASN A 585 -32.86 -0.54 23.45
CA ASN A 585 -32.83 -0.72 24.89
C ASN A 585 -33.95 0.14 25.48
N GLU A 586 -34.95 -0.47 26.11
CA GLU A 586 -35.75 0.25 27.08
C GLU A 586 -34.81 0.58 28.23
N SER A 587 -34.37 1.84 28.33
CA SER A 587 -33.63 2.31 29.49
C SER A 587 -34.53 2.15 30.71
N SER A 588 -34.34 1.04 31.44
CA SER A 588 -34.69 0.96 32.85
C SER A 588 -33.66 1.78 33.64
N GLU A 589 -33.51 3.05 33.31
CA GLU A 589 -33.02 4.02 34.27
C GLU A 589 -34.23 4.36 35.12
N SER A 590 -34.24 3.80 36.34
CA SER A 590 -34.94 4.44 37.44
C SER A 590 -34.54 5.91 37.41
N PHE A 591 -35.47 6.80 37.07
CA PHE A 591 -35.32 8.23 37.30
C PHE A 591 -35.02 8.42 38.79
N GLU A 592 -33.73 8.51 39.16
CA GLU A 592 -33.36 9.34 40.29
C GLU A 592 -33.71 10.75 39.84
N THR A 593 -34.89 11.19 40.27
CA THR A 593 -35.33 12.58 40.18
C THR A 593 -34.27 13.46 40.81
N ASP A 594 -33.39 14.04 40.01
CA ASP A 594 -32.57 15.17 40.42
C ASP A 594 -32.37 16.13 39.24
N GLN A 595 -33.09 17.26 39.35
CA GLN A 595 -33.05 18.48 38.53
C GLN A 595 -33.73 18.41 37.14
N VAL A 596 -34.98 18.89 37.09
CA VAL A 596 -35.64 19.30 35.85
C VAL A 596 -35.04 20.65 35.45
N GLU A 597 -34.11 20.64 34.49
CA GLU A 597 -33.66 21.88 33.84
C GLU A 597 -34.76 22.35 32.89
N VAL A 598 -35.25 23.58 33.12
CA VAL A 598 -36.23 24.24 32.26
C VAL A 598 -35.48 25.16 31.32
N ASP A 599 -35.30 24.71 30.08
CA ASP A 599 -34.67 25.50 29.03
C ASP A 599 -35.71 26.23 28.18
N ALA A 600 -35.42 27.50 27.85
CA ALA A 600 -36.21 28.23 26.89
C ALA A 600 -36.02 27.62 25.50
N CYS A 601 -37.12 27.36 24.79
CA CYS A 601 -37.11 26.72 23.48
C CYS A 601 -37.70 27.65 22.40
N CYS A 602 -37.08 27.69 21.22
CA CYS A 602 -37.54 28.45 20.06
C CYS A 602 -38.51 27.65 19.16
N GLY A 603 -38.61 26.33 19.35
CA GLY A 603 -39.53 25.49 18.60
C GLY A 603 -39.39 24.01 18.96
N LYS A 604 -40.17 23.18 18.26
CA LYS A 604 -40.12 21.71 18.36
C LYS A 604 -39.96 21.14 16.96
N MET A 605 -39.14 20.10 16.83
CA MET A 605 -39.00 19.32 15.61
C MET A 605 -39.30 17.85 15.91
N SER A 606 -40.29 17.31 15.22
CA SER A 606 -40.73 15.93 15.35
C SER A 606 -40.43 15.18 14.05
N ILE A 607 -39.73 14.05 14.15
CA ILE A 607 -39.29 13.25 13.00
C ILE A 607 -39.79 11.83 13.19
N GLN A 608 -40.52 11.32 12.22
CA GLN A 608 -41.02 9.95 12.26
C GLN A 608 -41.08 9.33 10.87
N GLY A 609 -40.78 8.03 10.79
CA GLY A 609 -40.88 7.31 9.52
C GLY A 609 -40.29 5.91 9.58
N LEU A 610 -40.73 5.08 8.63
CA LEU A 610 -40.14 3.77 8.38
C LEU A 610 -38.94 3.96 7.44
N ILE A 611 -37.78 3.42 7.83
CA ILE A 611 -36.60 3.35 6.96
C ILE A 611 -36.26 1.88 6.66
N ALA A 612 -35.87 1.63 5.42
CA ALA A 612 -35.36 0.34 4.96
C ALA A 612 -33.88 0.47 4.62
N CYS A 613 -33.06 -0.37 5.22
CA CYS A 613 -31.62 -0.37 5.06
C CYS A 613 -31.11 -1.77 4.71
N GLU A 614 -29.96 -1.83 4.05
CA GLU A 614 -29.31 -3.08 3.67
C GLU A 614 -27.82 -2.99 3.90
N ALA A 615 -27.21 -4.09 4.36
CA ALA A 615 -25.77 -4.24 4.44
C ALA A 615 -25.29 -5.42 3.59
N TRP A 616 -24.17 -5.21 2.91
CA TRP A 616 -23.46 -6.22 2.14
C TRP A 616 -22.05 -6.39 2.68
N VAL A 617 -21.74 -7.62 3.10
CA VAL A 617 -20.41 -7.98 3.65
C VAL A 617 -19.94 -9.30 3.05
N PRO A 618 -18.63 -9.54 2.95
CA PRO A 618 -18.12 -10.87 2.59
C PRO A 618 -18.56 -11.92 3.61
N ALA A 619 -18.82 -13.15 3.17
CA ALA A 619 -19.21 -14.25 4.07
C ALA A 619 -18.16 -14.53 5.16
N SER A 620 -16.89 -14.22 4.90
CA SER A 620 -15.80 -14.33 5.86
C SER A 620 -15.74 -13.20 6.90
N ALA A 621 -16.53 -12.14 6.76
CA ALA A 621 -16.60 -11.07 7.75
C ALA A 621 -17.23 -11.57 9.06
N SER A 622 -16.91 -10.89 10.16
CA SER A 622 -17.50 -11.14 11.48
C SER A 622 -18.93 -10.59 11.59
N VAL A 623 -19.74 -11.15 12.49
CA VAL A 623 -21.06 -10.60 12.81
C VAL A 623 -20.94 -9.19 13.36
N LYS A 624 -19.90 -8.89 14.13
CA LYS A 624 -19.58 -7.53 14.59
C LYS A 624 -19.44 -6.53 13.45
N GLU A 625 -18.70 -6.87 12.41
CA GLU A 625 -18.55 -6.01 11.23
C GLU A 625 -19.87 -5.84 10.46
N LEU A 626 -20.72 -6.88 10.43
CA LEU A 626 -22.06 -6.81 9.85
C LEU A 626 -22.97 -5.84 10.64
N VAL A 627 -23.00 -5.96 11.97
CA VAL A 627 -23.75 -5.06 12.86
C VAL A 627 -23.30 -3.61 12.66
N ALA A 628 -21.99 -3.36 12.66
CA ALA A 628 -21.44 -2.03 12.42
C ALA A 628 -21.84 -1.48 11.04
N SER A 629 -21.75 -2.31 10.00
CA SER A 629 -22.14 -1.95 8.63
C SER A 629 -23.62 -1.59 8.51
N LEU A 630 -24.49 -2.30 9.23
CA LEU A 630 -25.94 -2.08 9.23
C LEU A 630 -26.32 -0.80 9.99
N LYS A 631 -25.76 -0.60 11.19
CA LYS A 631 -25.96 0.64 11.97
C LYS A 631 -25.46 1.86 11.19
N LYS A 632 -24.28 1.76 10.59
CA LYS A 632 -23.72 2.80 9.72
C LYS A 632 -24.64 3.14 8.55
N ASP A 633 -25.27 2.14 7.92
CA ASP A 633 -26.21 2.38 6.84
C ASP A 633 -27.43 3.17 7.29
N ILE A 634 -28.00 2.82 8.46
CA ILE A 634 -29.13 3.53 9.06
C ILE A 634 -28.78 4.99 9.34
N LEU A 635 -27.67 5.22 10.06
CA LEU A 635 -27.22 6.57 10.42
C LEU A 635 -26.94 7.41 9.17
N ARG A 636 -26.27 6.83 8.18
CA ARG A 636 -26.07 7.50 6.89
C ARG A 636 -27.38 7.80 6.20
N SER A 637 -28.35 6.90 6.23
CA SER A 637 -29.64 7.10 5.58
C SER A 637 -30.47 8.22 6.23
N VAL A 638 -30.40 8.38 7.55
CA VAL A 638 -31.00 9.53 8.26
C VAL A 638 -30.30 10.83 7.88
N TYR A 639 -28.95 10.83 7.92
CA TYR A 639 -28.15 12.01 7.55
C TYR A 639 -28.42 12.49 6.12
N VAL A 640 -28.39 11.57 5.15
CA VAL A 640 -28.56 11.88 3.72
C VAL A 640 -29.96 12.44 3.42
N ARG A 641 -31.01 11.97 4.11
CA ARG A 641 -32.36 12.53 3.96
C ARG A 641 -32.44 13.99 4.40
N GLY A 642 -31.86 14.32 5.55
CA GLY A 642 -31.79 15.71 6.01
C GLY A 642 -30.97 16.59 5.07
N GLU A 643 -29.86 16.04 4.55
CA GLU A 643 -28.96 16.76 3.64
C GLU A 643 -29.65 17.05 2.30
N LEU A 644 -30.21 16.03 1.65
CA LEU A 644 -30.95 16.17 0.38
C LEU A 644 -32.17 17.07 0.52
N HIS A 645 -32.93 16.93 1.61
CA HIS A 645 -34.09 17.79 1.84
C HIS A 645 -33.69 19.26 2.00
N TYR A 646 -32.63 19.53 2.77
CA TYR A 646 -32.11 20.89 2.91
C TYR A 646 -31.57 21.44 1.59
N GLU A 647 -30.85 20.64 0.80
CA GLU A 647 -30.42 21.01 -0.55
C GLU A 647 -31.63 21.40 -1.41
N GLY A 648 -32.70 20.59 -1.39
CA GLY A 648 -33.98 20.87 -2.06
C GLY A 648 -34.63 22.19 -1.64
N LEU A 649 -34.63 22.51 -0.34
CA LEU A 649 -35.17 23.77 0.18
C LEU A 649 -34.39 25.00 -0.32
N MET A 650 -33.06 24.88 -0.46
CA MET A 650 -32.22 25.97 -0.96
C MET A 650 -32.47 26.26 -2.44
N VAL A 651 -32.84 25.25 -3.25
CA VAL A 651 -33.20 25.42 -4.67
C VAL A 651 -34.51 26.18 -4.85
N GLY A 652 -35.45 25.96 -3.93
CA GLY A 652 -36.83 26.40 -4.08
C GLY A 652 -37.09 27.89 -3.81
N GLU A 653 -36.09 28.68 -3.40
CA GLU A 653 -36.22 30.09 -2.95
C GLU A 653 -37.38 30.36 -1.96
N LEU A 654 -37.82 29.34 -1.22
CA LEU A 654 -38.91 29.44 -0.25
C LEU A 654 -38.31 29.33 1.15
N GLU A 655 -38.39 30.41 1.94
CA GLU A 655 -38.20 30.29 3.38
C GLU A 655 -39.22 29.28 3.92
N PRO A 656 -38.80 28.26 4.69
CA PRO A 656 -39.73 27.27 5.21
C PRO A 656 -40.75 27.98 6.10
N GLU A 657 -42.04 27.92 5.72
CA GLU A 657 -43.10 28.45 6.56
C GLU A 657 -43.06 27.74 7.94
N PRO A 658 -43.34 28.45 9.04
CA PRO A 658 -43.44 27.81 10.35
C PRO A 658 -44.59 26.78 10.32
N ASN A 659 -44.42 25.67 11.06
CA ASN A 659 -45.42 24.60 11.22
C ASN A 659 -45.74 23.81 9.92
N VAL A 660 -44.72 23.57 9.09
CA VAL A 660 -44.86 22.75 7.87
C VAL A 660 -44.39 21.31 8.09
N VAL A 661 -45.24 20.36 7.68
CA VAL A 661 -44.87 18.95 7.60
C VAL A 661 -44.07 18.71 6.31
N HIS A 662 -42.82 18.29 6.46
CA HIS A 662 -41.95 17.96 5.33
C HIS A 662 -41.93 16.44 5.06
N GLN A 663 -42.03 16.05 3.79
CA GLN A 663 -41.76 14.68 3.36
C GLN A 663 -40.29 14.56 2.95
N LEU A 664 -39.54 13.73 3.67
CA LEU A 664 -38.14 13.44 3.35
C LEU A 664 -38.03 12.44 2.18
N PRO A 665 -36.94 12.47 1.39
CA PRO A 665 -36.74 11.55 0.28
C PRO A 665 -36.79 10.07 0.70
N ARG A 666 -37.45 9.23 -0.11
CA ARG A 666 -37.58 7.79 0.12
C ARG A 666 -36.43 7.02 -0.53
N ARG A 667 -35.93 5.99 0.13
CA ARG A 667 -34.80 5.19 -0.37
C ARG A 667 -35.29 4.07 -1.27
N VAL A 668 -34.67 3.94 -2.45
CA VAL A 668 -34.94 2.87 -3.42
C VAL A 668 -33.70 2.02 -3.64
N PHE A 669 -33.89 0.75 -4.01
CA PHE A 669 -32.79 -0.20 -4.24
C PHE A 669 -32.87 -0.83 -5.62
N THR A 670 -31.72 -1.03 -6.25
CA THR A 670 -31.61 -1.75 -7.53
C THR A 670 -30.34 -2.59 -7.58
N SER A 671 -30.27 -3.54 -8.50
CA SER A 671 -29.05 -4.33 -8.74
C SER A 671 -28.48 -4.00 -10.12
N LEU A 672 -27.19 -3.65 -10.15
CA LEU A 672 -26.48 -3.26 -11.37
C LEU A 672 -26.46 -4.37 -12.42
N ARG A 673 -26.40 -5.65 -12.03
CA ARG A 673 -26.35 -6.78 -12.98
C ARG A 673 -27.38 -7.86 -12.62
N PRO A 674 -28.01 -8.53 -13.61
CA PRO A 674 -28.95 -9.62 -13.37
C PRO A 674 -28.39 -10.79 -12.54
N ARG A 675 -27.05 -10.94 -12.48
CA ARG A 675 -26.33 -11.98 -11.74
C ARG A 675 -25.39 -11.43 -10.64
N SER A 676 -25.31 -10.12 -10.43
CA SER A 676 -24.56 -9.60 -9.27
C SER A 676 -25.51 -9.54 -8.07
N ALA A 677 -25.07 -10.10 -6.95
CA ALA A 677 -25.86 -10.13 -5.73
C ALA A 677 -26.07 -8.71 -5.17
N ILE A 678 -25.00 -7.89 -5.13
CA ILE A 678 -24.95 -6.64 -4.39
C ILE A 678 -25.89 -5.58 -4.99
N SER A 679 -26.73 -4.97 -4.13
CA SER A 679 -27.60 -3.85 -4.48
C SER A 679 -26.87 -2.51 -4.36
N ILE A 680 -27.33 -1.52 -5.10
CA ILE A 680 -27.07 -0.10 -4.87
C ILE A 680 -28.39 0.56 -4.46
N CYS A 681 -28.32 1.75 -3.88
CA CYS A 681 -29.49 2.54 -3.52
C CYS A 681 -29.46 3.94 -4.13
N ASP A 682 -30.58 4.63 -4.07
CA ASP A 682 -30.66 6.07 -4.26
C ASP A 682 -31.90 6.62 -3.52
N TYR A 683 -32.14 7.92 -3.58
CA TYR A 683 -33.26 8.60 -2.92
C TYR A 683 -34.15 9.30 -3.95
N LEU A 684 -35.46 9.07 -3.85
CA LEU A 684 -36.46 9.72 -4.70
C LEU A 684 -37.25 10.73 -3.87
N PHE A 685 -37.42 11.93 -4.41
CA PHE A 685 -38.33 12.93 -3.86
C PHE A 685 -39.80 12.58 -4.14
N GLU A 686 -40.71 13.31 -3.52
CA GLU A 686 -42.14 13.18 -3.81
C GLU A 686 -42.41 13.53 -5.28
N ASN A 687 -43.18 12.69 -5.98
CA ASN A 687 -43.50 12.81 -7.40
C ASN A 687 -42.30 12.72 -8.38
N ASP A 688 -41.10 12.38 -7.90
CA ASP A 688 -39.94 12.18 -8.76
C ASP A 688 -40.11 10.91 -9.62
N PRO A 689 -40.08 11.03 -10.98
CA PRO A 689 -40.15 9.88 -11.87
C PRO A 689 -38.90 9.00 -11.83
N GLY A 690 -37.81 9.43 -11.19
CA GLY A 690 -36.54 8.72 -11.02
C GLY A 690 -35.60 8.80 -12.21
N LEU A 691 -35.83 9.74 -13.13
CA LEU A 691 -34.99 9.91 -14.33
C LEU A 691 -33.56 10.30 -13.95
N GLU A 692 -33.40 11.23 -13.02
CA GLU A 692 -32.10 11.68 -12.50
C GLU A 692 -31.33 10.52 -11.84
N THR A 693 -32.02 9.70 -11.04
CA THR A 693 -31.43 8.49 -10.46
C THR A 693 -30.90 7.51 -11.51
N VAL A 694 -31.64 7.30 -12.61
CA VAL A 694 -31.19 6.42 -13.70
C VAL A 694 -29.97 7.00 -14.40
N GLU A 695 -29.96 8.31 -14.64
CA GLU A 695 -28.86 9.03 -15.26
C GLU A 695 -27.60 9.00 -14.39
N ALA A 696 -27.71 9.31 -13.10
CA ALA A 696 -26.60 9.22 -12.15
C ALA A 696 -26.00 7.80 -12.10
N ILE A 697 -26.84 6.75 -12.08
CA ILE A 697 -26.34 5.36 -12.12
C ILE A 697 -25.64 5.06 -13.44
N LYS A 698 -26.17 5.56 -14.56
CA LYS A 698 -25.54 5.41 -15.87
C LYS A 698 -24.17 6.09 -15.91
N GLU A 699 -24.04 7.27 -15.34
CA GLU A 699 -22.78 8.01 -15.29
C GLU A 699 -21.73 7.31 -14.41
N PHE A 700 -22.08 7.01 -13.15
CA PHE A 700 -21.15 6.39 -12.21
C PHE A 700 -20.80 4.94 -12.58
N PHE A 701 -21.79 4.13 -12.94
CA PHE A 701 -21.59 2.69 -13.11
C PHE A 701 -21.48 2.25 -14.58
N MET A 702 -21.72 3.16 -15.53
CA MET A 702 -21.70 2.87 -16.98
C MET A 702 -22.65 1.74 -17.37
N VAL A 703 -23.81 1.65 -16.69
CA VAL A 703 -24.84 0.64 -16.91
C VAL A 703 -26.16 1.32 -17.23
N GLU A 704 -26.81 0.91 -18.32
CA GLU A 704 -28.18 1.31 -18.61
C GLU A 704 -29.17 0.49 -17.79
N LEU A 705 -29.97 1.17 -16.97
CA LEU A 705 -31.04 0.57 -16.17
C LEU A 705 -32.40 1.14 -16.57
N SER A 706 -33.43 0.31 -16.38
CA SER A 706 -34.82 0.74 -16.47
C SER A 706 -35.36 1.01 -15.07
N LEU A 707 -36.19 2.06 -14.95
CA LEU A 707 -36.95 2.39 -13.73
C LEU A 707 -37.72 1.20 -13.13
N LYS A 708 -38.15 0.24 -13.96
CA LYS A 708 -38.85 -0.97 -13.49
C LYS A 708 -38.00 -1.89 -12.61
N ARG A 709 -36.68 -1.71 -12.56
CA ARG A 709 -35.76 -2.52 -11.75
C ARG A 709 -35.62 -2.01 -10.32
N PHE A 710 -36.11 -0.82 -10.01
CA PHE A 710 -36.04 -0.26 -8.67
C PHE A 710 -37.12 -0.89 -7.79
N ASN A 711 -36.70 -1.35 -6.63
CA ASN A 711 -37.62 -1.77 -5.58
C ASN A 711 -38.06 -0.54 -4.80
N THR A 712 -39.29 -0.10 -5.06
CA THR A 712 -39.96 1.01 -4.37
C THR A 712 -40.82 0.57 -3.21
N ASP A 713 -40.97 -0.73 -2.98
CA ASP A 713 -41.98 -1.29 -2.08
C ASP A 713 -41.48 -1.41 -0.63
N ARG A 714 -40.19 -1.13 -0.41
CA ARG A 714 -39.54 -1.26 0.90
C ARG A 714 -39.80 -0.10 1.84
N GLU A 715 -40.00 1.08 1.28
CA GLU A 715 -40.41 2.28 2.01
C GLU A 715 -41.71 2.76 1.36
N SER A 716 -42.80 2.70 2.12
CA SER A 716 -44.11 3.19 1.67
C SER A 716 -44.14 4.71 1.69
N LEU A 717 -44.86 5.30 0.72
CA LEU A 717 -45.24 6.70 0.78
C LEU A 717 -46.09 6.96 2.04
N VAL A 718 -45.96 8.15 2.61
CA VAL A 718 -46.78 8.55 3.75
C VAL A 718 -48.24 8.67 3.28
N SER A 719 -49.17 8.03 3.98
CA SER A 719 -50.59 8.13 3.63
C SER A 719 -51.12 9.55 3.90
N THR A 720 -52.08 10.00 3.09
CA THR A 720 -52.75 11.30 3.29
C THR A 720 -53.36 11.41 4.68
N GLU A 721 -53.91 10.32 5.22
CA GLU A 721 -54.42 10.24 6.60
C GLU A 721 -53.33 10.48 7.64
N ARG A 722 -52.14 9.94 7.45
CA ARG A 722 -51.01 10.13 8.38
C ARG A 722 -50.50 11.57 8.32
N LEU A 723 -50.39 12.16 7.13
CA LEU A 723 -50.03 13.57 6.96
C LEU A 723 -51.02 14.49 7.69
N LEU A 724 -52.33 14.25 7.49
CA LEU A 724 -53.38 15.00 8.18
C LEU A 724 -53.30 14.84 9.70
N SER A 725 -52.99 13.65 10.21
CA SER A 725 -52.82 13.42 11.66
C SER A 725 -51.64 14.21 12.24
N CYS A 726 -50.52 14.32 11.53
CA CYS A 726 -49.37 15.11 11.96
C CYS A 726 -49.73 16.60 12.00
N MET A 727 -50.37 17.11 10.94
CA MET A 727 -50.82 18.50 10.89
C MET A 727 -51.80 18.83 12.03
N GLN A 728 -52.67 17.88 12.38
CA GLN A 728 -53.66 18.07 13.45
C GLN A 728 -53.03 18.04 14.86
N GLU A 729 -51.96 17.27 15.08
CA GLU A 729 -51.17 17.30 16.33
C GLU A 729 -50.43 18.64 16.54
N ASP A 730 -50.00 19.29 15.46
CA ASP A 730 -49.38 20.62 15.51
C ASP A 730 -50.40 21.72 15.82
N TYR A 731 -51.59 21.70 15.19
CA TYR A 731 -52.68 22.65 15.47
C TYR A 731 -53.19 22.63 16.91
N LEU A 732 -53.07 21.48 17.62
CA LEU A 732 -53.48 21.35 19.02
C LEU A 732 -52.43 21.90 20.01
N GLN A 733 -51.19 22.17 19.57
CA GLN A 733 -50.13 22.76 20.38
C GLN A 733 -50.07 24.30 20.29
N ASP A 734 -50.81 24.91 19.36
CA ASP A 734 -50.93 26.37 19.19
C ASP A 734 -51.95 27.04 20.13
N GLU A 735 -52.64 26.29 21.01
CA GLU A 735 -53.39 26.91 22.12
C GLU A 735 -52.38 27.50 23.11
N PRO A 736 -52.37 28.83 23.34
CA PRO A 736 -51.41 29.48 24.21
C PRO A 736 -51.58 28.93 25.63
N VAL A 737 -50.62 28.13 26.08
CA VAL A 737 -50.49 27.82 27.51
C VAL A 737 -50.08 29.13 28.19
N GLU A 738 -51.03 29.79 28.86
CA GLU A 738 -50.74 30.89 29.79
C GLU A 738 -49.83 30.36 30.90
N VAL A 739 -48.51 30.44 30.69
CA VAL A 739 -47.55 30.29 31.76
C VAL A 739 -47.66 31.55 32.61
N GLU A 740 -48.36 31.45 33.76
CA GLU A 740 -48.33 32.46 34.80
C GLU A 740 -46.87 32.75 35.16
N THR A 741 -46.35 33.86 34.64
CA THR A 741 -45.04 34.38 35.02
C THR A 741 -45.12 34.80 36.47
N SER A 742 -44.73 33.89 37.37
CA SER A 742 -44.53 34.24 38.77
C SER A 742 -43.46 35.34 38.83
N LYS A 743 -43.86 36.51 39.35
CA LYS A 743 -43.05 37.74 39.48
C LYS A 743 -41.85 37.62 40.42
N GLN A 744 -41.32 36.41 40.64
CA GLN A 744 -40.16 36.15 41.49
C GLN A 744 -38.86 35.92 40.71
N ALA A 745 -38.90 35.73 39.38
CA ALA A 745 -37.70 35.49 38.58
C ALA A 745 -36.98 36.77 38.08
N GLU A 746 -37.63 37.95 38.09
CA GLU A 746 -37.01 39.20 37.65
C GLU A 746 -36.10 39.88 38.68
N GLN A 747 -35.92 39.31 39.88
CA GLN A 747 -35.03 39.90 40.91
C GLN A 747 -33.65 39.25 41.04
N ASN A 748 -33.33 38.16 40.33
CA ASN A 748 -32.05 37.46 40.50
C ASN A 748 -31.05 37.55 39.32
N VAL A 749 -31.35 38.31 38.26
CA VAL A 749 -30.40 38.47 37.11
C VAL A 749 -29.38 39.60 37.30
N ASN A 750 -29.42 40.33 38.43
CA ASN A 750 -28.40 41.32 38.78
C ASN A 750 -27.51 40.85 39.96
N GLN A 751 -26.71 39.80 39.74
CA GLN A 751 -25.43 39.67 40.44
C GLN A 751 -24.32 39.52 39.42
N GLY A 752 -23.56 40.60 39.25
CA GLY A 752 -22.43 40.67 38.32
C GLY A 752 -21.35 39.63 38.61
N MET A 753 -20.58 39.31 37.57
CA MET A 753 -19.44 38.40 37.65
C MET A 753 -18.58 38.70 38.89
N PRO A 754 -18.24 37.69 39.70
CA PRO A 754 -17.40 37.91 40.88
C PRO A 754 -16.02 38.42 40.41
N ALA A 755 -15.54 39.49 41.06
CA ALA A 755 -14.29 40.18 40.74
C ALA A 755 -13.06 39.25 40.66
N SER A 756 -13.14 38.06 41.24
CA SER A 756 -12.13 37.01 41.14
C SER A 756 -11.83 36.55 39.71
N TYR A 757 -12.83 36.48 38.81
CA TYR A 757 -12.61 36.06 37.42
C TYR A 757 -11.90 37.13 36.59
N LEU A 758 -12.21 38.41 36.81
CA LEU A 758 -11.51 39.52 36.18
C LEU A 758 -10.06 39.64 36.68
N ILE A 759 -9.83 39.41 37.97
CA ILE A 759 -8.48 39.38 38.55
C ILE A 759 -7.68 38.20 37.99
N LEU A 760 -8.29 37.03 37.84
CA LEU A 760 -7.64 35.86 37.25
C LEU A 760 -7.26 36.10 35.78
N SER A 761 -8.19 36.65 34.98
CA SER A 761 -7.94 37.02 33.58
C SER A 761 -6.81 38.06 33.46
N LEU A 762 -6.80 39.10 34.29
CA LEU A 762 -5.74 40.10 34.28
C LEU A 762 -4.38 39.49 34.67
N SER A 763 -4.37 38.61 35.67
CA SER A 763 -3.14 37.98 36.14
C SER A 763 -2.51 37.08 35.07
N ILE A 764 -3.33 36.34 34.31
CA ILE A 764 -2.87 35.50 33.19
C ILE A 764 -2.27 36.37 32.07
N CYS A 765 -2.88 37.51 31.75
CA CYS A 765 -2.34 38.46 30.78
C CYS A 765 -0.99 39.05 31.24
N VAL A 766 -0.87 39.44 32.51
CA VAL A 766 0.38 40.01 33.05
C VAL A 766 1.50 38.97 33.06
N VAL A 767 1.23 37.74 33.48
CA VAL A 767 2.21 36.64 33.43
C VAL A 767 2.68 36.36 32.00
N SER A 768 1.76 36.40 31.03
CA SER A 768 2.08 36.18 29.62
C SER A 768 3.01 37.28 29.05
N VAL A 769 2.78 38.54 29.44
CA VAL A 769 3.65 39.67 29.03
C VAL A 769 5.02 39.60 29.69
N ILE A 770 5.09 39.20 30.97
CA ILE A 770 6.37 39.01 31.67
C ILE A 770 7.17 37.87 31.04
N LEU A 771 6.54 36.74 30.73
CA LEU A 771 7.17 35.61 30.04
C LEU A 771 7.71 36.02 28.67
N PHE A 772 6.95 36.80 27.91
CA PHE A 772 7.39 37.34 26.63
C PHE A 772 8.66 38.21 26.76
N TYR A 773 8.73 39.06 27.79
CA TYR A 773 9.91 39.91 28.03
C TYR A 773 11.11 39.12 28.57
N ILE A 774 10.90 38.09 29.40
CA ILE A 774 11.96 37.20 29.87
C ILE A 774 12.56 36.44 28.69
N VAL A 775 11.72 35.84 27.84
CA VAL A 775 12.18 35.15 26.62
C VAL A 775 12.95 36.13 25.73
N LYS A 776 12.41 37.32 25.48
CA LYS A 776 13.08 38.34 24.66
C LYS A 776 14.44 38.77 25.24
N THR A 777 14.57 38.90 26.56
CA THR A 777 15.83 39.31 27.21
C THR A 777 16.87 38.20 27.27
N VAL A 778 16.44 36.95 27.50
CA VAL A 778 17.33 35.77 27.46
C VAL A 778 17.89 35.57 26.05
N PHE A 779 17.03 35.61 25.01
CA PHE A 779 17.49 35.47 23.63
C PHE A 779 18.28 36.68 23.11
N SER A 780 18.06 37.89 23.65
CA SER A 780 18.90 39.05 23.30
C SER A 780 20.26 39.04 24.01
N ALA A 781 20.38 38.36 25.16
CA ALA A 781 21.64 38.25 25.90
C ALA A 781 22.58 37.20 25.29
N ASP A 782 22.04 36.13 24.71
CA ASP A 782 22.83 35.12 23.99
C ASP A 782 23.31 35.65 22.62
N ALA A 783 22.53 36.51 21.95
CA ALA A 783 22.93 37.16 20.70
C ALA A 783 24.02 38.24 20.83
N LEU A 784 24.44 38.57 22.05
CA LEU A 784 25.56 39.50 22.36
C LEU A 784 26.83 38.76 22.79
N LYS A 785 26.79 37.41 22.87
CA LYS A 785 27.91 36.54 23.23
C LYS A 785 28.45 35.68 22.07
N GLU A 786 27.73 35.60 20.96
CA GLU A 786 28.30 35.28 19.64
C GLU A 786 28.76 36.57 18.95
#